data_AF-A0A1G2XD65-F1
#
_entry.id   AF-A0A1G2XD65-F1
#
_cell.length_a   1.000
_cell.length_b   1.000
_cell.length_c   1.000
_cell.angle_alpha   90.00
_cell.angle_beta   90.00
_cell.angle_gamma   90.00
#
_symmetry.space_group_name_H-M   'P 1'
#
loop_
_entity.id
_entity.type
_entity.pdbx_description
1 polymer ?
#
loop_
_entity_poly.entity_id
_entity_poly.type
_entity_poly.pdbx_seq_one_letter_code
_entity_poly.pdbx_strand_id
1 'polypeptide(L)'
;MCKLKIVSIVIVLVLLASQANAAVQDLLVANEAGNLVERYDGVTGADLGAFITAGSGGLSSPEDICYGPDASYVYVAGYYGSVKKYSCKTGAYIGDFVAAGSGGLANVVGMTFGPDKNLYVADFGNSSVKKYNGSTGAYIGDFVAAGSGGLANPRDIKFGPDGNIYVAAMSNYTVKRYNGTTGAYMGDFVPSFGQQPAAIMFDEQYLYVSNMADNNIRRYNSTTGAYVDTFTLPGSYAGAGTYDLRSSSDGVLYAAEAAARVTRSTGASPFLSLAYIPSAITWMMPATAVPDLLVANESGNSVLRYDGITGAALGAFIAAGSGGLSMPEDICYGPDANYVYVASYYGNVKKYNGSTGAYDSNFVTTGSGGLANIVGMTFGPDNNLYIADFTNSSVKKYNGSTGAYIGDFVTAGSGGLANPRDIKFGPDGNIYVAAMSNYCVKRYDGTTGAYIDDFVPAGSLGQQAAAIMFREYLYVSNMANNDIQRYNMTTGAYIDTINLPGSYAGSGTYDIQSSPCDVVYAAEAASQVTRSAGTSPFLSLAYVPSAIILTVPNTVDASTFGYDEVDATTALQAAINSGARTVYVPNMGIPWNVTPIFLVSNQEIIFEDGVLVQAKKGFFTGETDCLFKAEGKTNITLTGYGARFRMRKEDYVGLSGEWRMGVWLRTCSNVNIRGMRIENTGGDGVYIGQNPSPCQNITIKDVVCEDNARNGISVVSVIKLLIENCILRTTSGLAPMCGLDFEPNGDTDKIVNCTVRYSIFESNVDHGIALPLQMLTNPSTETSGTIENCTIISNGATYDGYGIFTSHYLPNWIIKDNLIVNNYGYGMYQLATGSLTTVTYTAFYGNIQGISYNITRGTGCLTAVNPIFVSTDINSPYYMYLSTTCPTAIRQGACDGSYMGAGPAVPLAASSPSPANGATGVSLTPTLSWTAGNGASSHNVYFGTDSTPDETEYIGNQAGTTYAPGTLSSLTTYYWRIDEVGPGGTTTGTVWSFTTLMPTFVAAGAVTSGTGTITPALPAGIAINDILLLFLETSNQAISISNQNGGTWTQVTNSPQYCGTAAGTTGARLTVFWSRYNGTQGAPTTSDSGDHQLGRMIAIRGAISTGNPWDVTAGGVEAVSDTSGSIPGATTTVANTLVVTAIATSLPDASSTAKFSAWTNANLTSVTERTDNSVTAGNGGGLGVATGIRAATGAYGNTAVTLVNAAYKGMMSIAIKP
;
A
#
# COMPACT_ATOMS: atom_id res chain seq x y z
N MET A 1 -16.37 4.10 -1.80
CA MET A 1 -17.27 4.07 -3.00
C MET A 1 -16.46 3.62 -4.20
N CYS A 2 -16.83 2.53 -4.88
CA CYS A 2 -16.13 2.08 -6.08
C CYS A 2 -16.37 3.03 -7.28
N LYS A 3 -15.33 3.31 -8.06
CA LYS A 3 -15.38 3.97 -9.38
C LYS A 3 -14.36 3.26 -10.27
N LEU A 4 -14.76 2.89 -11.49
CA LEU A 4 -13.99 2.04 -12.40
C LEU A 4 -14.53 2.30 -13.84
N LYS A 5 -13.71 2.17 -14.91
CA LYS A 5 -14.04 2.55 -16.31
C LYS A 5 -13.54 1.51 -17.35
N ILE A 6 -14.24 1.33 -18.49
CA ILE A 6 -14.19 0.15 -19.42
C ILE A 6 -14.33 0.59 -20.89
N VAL A 7 -13.63 -0.10 -21.82
CA VAL A 7 -13.63 0.09 -23.31
C VAL A 7 -13.33 -1.25 -24.06
N SER A 8 -13.43 -1.27 -25.40
CA SER A 8 -13.73 -2.42 -26.30
C SER A 8 -12.60 -2.79 -27.29
N ILE A 9 -12.78 -3.85 -28.10
CA ILE A 9 -12.01 -4.07 -29.36
C ILE A 9 -12.90 -3.68 -30.55
N VAL A 10 -12.43 -3.19 -31.71
CA VAL A 10 -11.08 -3.14 -32.34
C VAL A 10 -10.06 -2.27 -31.59
N ILE A 11 -9.44 -2.88 -30.56
CA ILE A 11 -8.55 -2.45 -29.45
C ILE A 11 -8.92 -1.10 -28.75
N VAL A 12 -8.52 -0.85 -27.48
CA VAL A 12 -8.75 0.44 -26.77
C VAL A 12 -8.80 0.34 -25.21
N LEU A 13 -7.90 1.01 -24.47
CA LEU A 13 -7.73 1.00 -22.99
C LEU A 13 -8.66 1.93 -22.17
N VAL A 14 -8.70 1.70 -20.84
CA VAL A 14 -8.75 2.79 -19.83
C VAL A 14 -7.82 2.50 -18.64
N LEU A 15 -7.15 3.52 -18.12
CA LEU A 15 -6.46 3.56 -16.81
C LEU A 15 -6.90 4.83 -16.05
N LEU A 16 -7.09 4.75 -14.73
CA LEU A 16 -7.28 5.92 -13.85
C LEU A 16 -6.68 5.67 -12.45
N ALA A 17 -6.13 6.72 -11.85
CA ALA A 17 -5.28 6.62 -10.66
C ALA A 17 -5.98 6.69 -9.28
N SER A 18 -5.44 5.91 -8.33
CA SER A 18 -5.33 6.19 -6.87
C SER A 18 -6.63 6.12 -6.03
N GLN A 19 -6.70 5.53 -4.82
CA GLN A 19 -5.79 4.72 -3.98
C GLN A 19 -6.61 3.54 -3.38
N ALA A 20 -6.08 2.48 -2.75
CA ALA A 20 -4.74 2.25 -2.19
C ALA A 20 -4.26 0.79 -2.39
N ASN A 21 -3.07 0.48 -1.85
CA ASN A 21 -2.22 -0.71 -2.06
C ASN A 21 -1.62 -0.82 -3.49
N ALA A 22 -0.34 -1.16 -3.54
CA ALA A 22 0.43 -1.26 -4.77
C ALA A 22 0.32 -2.69 -5.35
N ALA A 23 -0.54 -2.84 -6.36
CA ALA A 23 -0.60 -4.01 -7.24
C ALA A 23 -0.97 -3.56 -8.67
N VAL A 24 -0.73 -4.45 -9.64
CA VAL A 24 -0.97 -4.25 -11.07
C VAL A 24 -2.38 -3.73 -11.38
N GLN A 25 -2.50 -2.85 -12.37
CA GLN A 25 -3.78 -2.35 -12.91
C GLN A 25 -4.14 -3.12 -14.19
N ASP A 26 -5.43 -3.37 -14.42
CA ASP A 26 -5.90 -4.18 -15.56
C ASP A 26 -6.53 -3.33 -16.70
N LEU A 27 -6.31 -3.77 -17.93
CA LEU A 27 -6.84 -3.29 -19.20
C LEU A 27 -7.91 -4.29 -19.70
N LEU A 28 -9.13 -3.82 -20.02
CA LEU A 28 -10.20 -4.63 -20.64
C LEU A 28 -10.42 -4.26 -22.10
N VAL A 29 -10.62 -5.26 -22.96
CA VAL A 29 -10.67 -5.10 -24.43
C VAL A 29 -11.56 -6.18 -25.08
N ALA A 30 -12.66 -5.79 -25.72
CA ALA A 30 -13.76 -6.70 -26.12
C ALA A 30 -13.64 -7.32 -27.53
N ASN A 31 -12.84 -8.39 -27.69
CA ASN A 31 -12.46 -9.01 -28.97
C ASN A 31 -13.65 -9.39 -29.87
N GLU A 32 -13.81 -8.63 -30.97
CA GLU A 32 -14.88 -8.77 -31.98
C GLU A 32 -14.93 -10.20 -32.58
N ALA A 33 -13.80 -10.65 -33.14
CA ALA A 33 -13.67 -11.96 -33.76
C ALA A 33 -13.69 -13.12 -32.75
N GLY A 34 -13.18 -12.90 -31.55
CA GLY A 34 -13.21 -13.85 -30.43
C GLY A 34 -14.58 -13.95 -29.74
N ASN A 35 -15.48 -12.99 -29.97
CA ASN A 35 -16.78 -12.87 -29.30
C ASN A 35 -16.66 -12.86 -27.76
N LEU A 36 -15.60 -12.23 -27.24
CA LEU A 36 -15.15 -12.31 -25.84
C LEU A 36 -14.63 -10.94 -25.35
N VAL A 37 -14.22 -10.83 -24.08
CA VAL A 37 -13.45 -9.67 -23.59
C VAL A 37 -12.16 -10.14 -22.94
N GLU A 38 -11.05 -9.67 -23.48
CA GLU A 38 -9.67 -9.94 -23.07
C GLU A 38 -9.27 -9.00 -21.94
N ARG A 39 -8.30 -9.44 -21.13
CA ARG A 39 -7.73 -8.68 -20.04
C ARG A 39 -6.22 -8.66 -20.20
N TYR A 40 -5.62 -7.51 -20.00
CA TYR A 40 -4.18 -7.34 -20.00
C TYR A 40 -3.75 -6.56 -18.75
N ASP A 41 -2.47 -6.60 -18.43
CA ASP A 41 -1.84 -5.68 -17.51
C ASP A 41 -1.76 -4.30 -18.19
N GLY A 42 -2.38 -3.28 -17.59
CA GLY A 42 -2.41 -1.91 -18.11
C GLY A 42 -1.09 -1.14 -17.93
N VAL A 43 -0.14 -1.66 -17.16
CA VAL A 43 1.21 -1.11 -16.98
C VAL A 43 2.19 -1.77 -17.97
N THR A 44 2.19 -3.10 -18.07
CA THR A 44 3.16 -3.86 -18.89
C THR A 44 2.65 -4.28 -20.27
N GLY A 45 1.33 -4.35 -20.47
CA GLY A 45 0.71 -4.88 -21.68
C GLY A 45 0.66 -6.41 -21.77
N ALA A 46 1.03 -7.14 -20.72
CA ALA A 46 0.99 -8.60 -20.68
C ALA A 46 -0.46 -9.14 -20.69
N ASP A 47 -0.71 -10.27 -21.38
CA ASP A 47 -2.03 -10.93 -21.40
C ASP A 47 -2.35 -11.59 -20.05
N LEU A 48 -3.52 -11.27 -19.50
CA LEU A 48 -4.06 -11.78 -18.23
C LEU A 48 -5.32 -12.65 -18.43
N GLY A 49 -5.56 -13.10 -19.67
CA GLY A 49 -6.63 -14.00 -20.08
C GLY A 49 -7.98 -13.33 -20.31
N ALA A 50 -8.98 -14.11 -20.75
CA ALA A 50 -10.33 -13.61 -20.98
C ALA A 50 -11.02 -13.22 -19.65
N PHE A 51 -11.45 -11.97 -19.55
CA PHE A 51 -12.32 -11.46 -18.50
C PHE A 51 -13.79 -11.87 -18.72
N ILE A 52 -14.29 -11.73 -19.96
CA ILE A 52 -15.59 -12.29 -20.36
C ILE A 52 -15.30 -13.37 -21.40
N THR A 53 -15.70 -14.60 -21.12
CA THR A 53 -15.44 -15.75 -21.99
C THR A 53 -16.24 -15.71 -23.30
N ALA A 54 -15.72 -16.37 -24.34
CA ALA A 54 -16.33 -16.42 -25.67
C ALA A 54 -17.80 -16.85 -25.64
N GLY A 55 -18.67 -16.02 -26.24
CA GLY A 55 -20.11 -16.25 -26.31
C GLY A 55 -20.85 -16.13 -24.97
N SER A 56 -20.21 -15.65 -23.90
CA SER A 56 -20.86 -15.43 -22.59
C SER A 56 -22.11 -14.56 -22.74
N GLY A 57 -23.24 -14.99 -22.18
CA GLY A 57 -24.53 -14.31 -22.35
C GLY A 57 -25.05 -14.24 -23.80
N GLY A 58 -24.48 -15.01 -24.73
CA GLY A 58 -24.76 -14.88 -26.16
C GLY A 58 -24.13 -13.64 -26.80
N LEU A 59 -23.01 -13.13 -26.26
CA LEU A 59 -22.23 -12.06 -26.90
C LEU A 59 -21.76 -12.49 -28.30
N SER A 60 -21.91 -11.59 -29.28
CA SER A 60 -21.42 -11.78 -30.64
C SER A 60 -20.99 -10.45 -31.25
N SER A 61 -19.84 -10.46 -31.95
CA SER A 61 -19.19 -9.28 -32.55
C SER A 61 -19.26 -8.03 -31.63
N PRO A 62 -18.60 -8.06 -30.45
CA PRO A 62 -18.50 -6.87 -29.59
C PRO A 62 -17.78 -5.71 -30.28
N GLU A 63 -18.31 -4.48 -30.13
CA GLU A 63 -17.82 -3.27 -30.82
C GLU A 63 -17.53 -2.09 -29.88
N ASP A 64 -18.43 -1.78 -28.93
CA ASP A 64 -18.17 -0.80 -27.87
C ASP A 64 -18.70 -1.28 -26.51
N ILE A 65 -18.22 -0.71 -25.42
CA ILE A 65 -18.47 -1.18 -24.06
C ILE A 65 -18.17 -0.05 -23.07
N CYS A 66 -18.95 0.07 -21.99
CA CYS A 66 -18.70 1.05 -20.93
C CYS A 66 -19.11 0.54 -19.54
N TYR A 67 -18.77 1.28 -18.47
CA TYR A 67 -19.39 1.08 -17.16
C TYR A 67 -20.69 1.86 -17.04
N GLY A 68 -21.58 1.35 -16.19
CA GLY A 68 -22.69 2.12 -15.66
C GLY A 68 -22.23 3.33 -14.82
N PRO A 69 -23.10 4.33 -14.59
CA PRO A 69 -22.77 5.55 -13.84
C PRO A 69 -22.35 5.32 -12.36
N ASP A 70 -22.50 4.10 -11.85
CA ASP A 70 -22.17 3.64 -10.49
C ASP A 70 -20.91 2.75 -10.44
N ALA A 71 -20.27 2.50 -11.58
CA ALA A 71 -19.17 1.55 -11.76
C ALA A 71 -19.41 0.11 -11.25
N SER A 72 -20.65 -0.28 -11.01
CA SER A 72 -20.99 -1.61 -10.45
C SER A 72 -21.15 -2.68 -11.54
N TYR A 73 -21.24 -2.27 -12.81
CA TYR A 73 -21.48 -3.17 -13.94
C TYR A 73 -20.82 -2.71 -15.24
N VAL A 74 -20.49 -3.71 -16.04
CA VAL A 74 -20.04 -3.66 -17.44
C VAL A 74 -21.24 -3.67 -18.37
N TYR A 75 -21.16 -2.95 -19.49
CA TYR A 75 -22.18 -2.92 -20.55
C TYR A 75 -21.51 -3.07 -21.91
N VAL A 76 -21.65 -4.22 -22.60
CA VAL A 76 -21.03 -4.53 -23.91
C VAL A 76 -22.08 -4.45 -25.02
N ALA A 77 -21.83 -3.67 -26.07
CA ALA A 77 -22.59 -3.76 -27.31
C ALA A 77 -22.08 -4.91 -28.17
N GLY A 78 -23.01 -5.77 -28.61
CA GLY A 78 -22.78 -6.64 -29.77
C GLY A 78 -23.35 -5.97 -31.02
N TYR A 79 -22.60 -6.04 -32.13
CA TYR A 79 -22.88 -5.36 -33.41
C TYR A 79 -24.33 -5.52 -33.88
N TYR A 80 -24.95 -6.69 -33.64
CA TYR A 80 -26.33 -7.01 -34.01
C TYR A 80 -27.39 -6.43 -33.05
N GLY A 81 -27.26 -5.14 -32.70
CA GLY A 81 -28.35 -4.35 -32.12
C GLY A 81 -28.67 -4.62 -30.64
N SER A 82 -27.72 -5.11 -29.83
CA SER A 82 -27.95 -5.41 -28.40
C SER A 82 -26.85 -4.88 -27.48
N VAL A 83 -27.19 -4.62 -26.20
CA VAL A 83 -26.24 -4.26 -25.14
C VAL A 83 -26.43 -5.20 -23.94
N LYS A 84 -25.35 -5.86 -23.51
CA LYS A 84 -25.31 -6.95 -22.53
C LYS A 84 -24.58 -6.52 -21.25
N LYS A 85 -25.09 -6.92 -20.08
CA LYS A 85 -24.62 -6.49 -18.76
C LYS A 85 -23.79 -7.60 -18.09
N TYR A 86 -22.64 -7.23 -17.50
CA TYR A 86 -21.74 -8.17 -16.79
C TYR A 86 -21.24 -7.58 -15.46
N SER A 87 -20.77 -8.45 -14.57
CA SER A 87 -20.08 -8.11 -13.33
C SER A 87 -18.73 -7.44 -13.61
N CYS A 88 -18.46 -6.30 -12.98
CA CYS A 88 -17.18 -5.60 -13.13
C CYS A 88 -16.01 -6.24 -12.36
N LYS A 89 -16.28 -7.06 -11.34
CA LYS A 89 -15.25 -7.79 -10.59
C LYS A 89 -14.84 -9.11 -11.25
N THR A 90 -15.73 -9.72 -12.05
CA THR A 90 -15.59 -11.14 -12.44
C THR A 90 -15.98 -11.47 -13.89
N GLY A 91 -16.44 -10.51 -14.70
CA GLY A 91 -16.91 -10.75 -16.07
C GLY A 91 -18.13 -11.67 -16.21
N ALA A 92 -18.73 -12.10 -15.09
CA ALA A 92 -19.92 -12.95 -15.10
C ALA A 92 -21.12 -12.21 -15.73
N TYR A 93 -21.82 -12.86 -16.65
CA TYR A 93 -23.01 -12.31 -17.31
C TYR A 93 -24.17 -12.12 -16.31
N ILE A 94 -24.81 -10.94 -16.38
CA ILE A 94 -25.92 -10.53 -15.50
C ILE A 94 -27.26 -10.50 -16.25
N GLY A 95 -27.24 -10.18 -17.55
CA GLY A 95 -28.45 -10.15 -18.38
C GLY A 95 -28.35 -9.22 -19.59
N ASP A 96 -29.32 -9.27 -20.49
CA ASP A 96 -29.47 -8.27 -21.55
C ASP A 96 -29.97 -6.95 -20.95
N PHE A 97 -29.30 -5.84 -21.28
CA PHE A 97 -29.70 -4.50 -20.85
C PHE A 97 -30.53 -3.81 -21.93
N VAL A 98 -30.01 -3.77 -23.17
CA VAL A 98 -30.79 -3.38 -24.35
C VAL A 98 -30.96 -4.63 -25.20
N ALA A 99 -32.17 -5.17 -25.21
CA ALA A 99 -32.51 -6.34 -26.01
C ALA A 99 -32.35 -6.06 -27.52
N ALA A 100 -32.04 -7.11 -28.30
CA ALA A 100 -31.84 -7.01 -29.74
C ALA A 100 -33.03 -6.34 -30.45
N GLY A 101 -32.77 -5.27 -31.21
CA GLY A 101 -33.81 -4.52 -31.93
C GLY A 101 -34.67 -3.58 -31.08
N SER A 102 -34.38 -3.40 -29.78
CA SER A 102 -35.07 -2.45 -28.91
C SER A 102 -35.01 -1.03 -29.49
N GLY A 103 -36.14 -0.33 -29.57
CA GLY A 103 -36.21 1.00 -30.21
C GLY A 103 -35.90 1.00 -31.72
N GLY A 104 -35.89 -0.16 -32.37
CA GLY A 104 -35.46 -0.33 -33.76
C GLY A 104 -33.95 -0.37 -33.97
N LEU A 105 -33.16 -0.54 -32.90
CA LEU A 105 -31.69 -0.54 -32.93
C LEU A 105 -31.14 -1.61 -33.90
N ALA A 106 -30.50 -1.19 -34.98
CA ALA A 106 -30.04 -2.09 -36.04
C ALA A 106 -28.59 -2.53 -35.86
N ASN A 107 -27.65 -1.58 -35.83
CA ASN A 107 -26.22 -1.88 -35.63
C ASN A 107 -25.60 -0.94 -34.62
N VAL A 108 -24.89 -1.49 -33.62
CA VAL A 108 -24.22 -0.70 -32.57
C VAL A 108 -22.73 -0.70 -32.79
N VAL A 109 -22.12 0.49 -32.81
CA VAL A 109 -20.67 0.64 -32.95
C VAL A 109 -20.05 1.61 -31.91
N GLY A 110 -20.88 2.37 -31.18
CA GLY A 110 -20.42 3.28 -30.13
C GLY A 110 -21.50 3.60 -29.10
N MET A 111 -21.13 3.84 -27.86
CA MET A 111 -22.03 4.19 -26.77
C MET A 111 -21.40 5.14 -25.74
N THR A 112 -22.23 5.80 -24.94
CA THR A 112 -21.77 6.53 -23.76
C THR A 112 -22.91 6.76 -22.76
N PHE A 113 -22.61 6.74 -21.46
CA PHE A 113 -23.56 7.25 -20.45
C PHE A 113 -23.42 8.77 -20.34
N GLY A 114 -24.54 9.49 -20.51
CA GLY A 114 -24.57 10.94 -20.41
C GLY A 114 -24.54 11.47 -18.97
N PRO A 115 -24.35 12.79 -18.77
CA PRO A 115 -24.40 13.42 -17.45
C PRO A 115 -25.73 13.22 -16.71
N ASP A 116 -26.82 13.00 -17.45
CA ASP A 116 -28.15 12.67 -16.94
C ASP A 116 -28.33 11.19 -16.55
N LYS A 117 -27.23 10.42 -16.58
CA LYS A 117 -27.14 8.98 -16.32
C LYS A 117 -27.87 8.08 -17.31
N ASN A 118 -28.36 8.57 -18.45
CA ASN A 118 -28.96 7.74 -19.49
C ASN A 118 -27.90 7.17 -20.45
N LEU A 119 -28.19 6.02 -21.06
CA LEU A 119 -27.31 5.40 -22.06
C LEU A 119 -27.66 5.95 -23.45
N TYR A 120 -26.67 6.49 -24.13
CA TYR A 120 -26.73 6.94 -25.51
C TYR A 120 -26.00 5.93 -26.39
N VAL A 121 -26.55 5.61 -27.55
CA VAL A 121 -26.04 4.56 -28.45
C VAL A 121 -26.05 5.04 -29.89
N ALA A 122 -24.91 4.95 -30.57
CA ALA A 122 -24.78 5.18 -32.00
C ALA A 122 -25.38 4.01 -32.78
N ASP A 123 -26.51 4.25 -33.43
CA ASP A 123 -27.12 3.30 -34.36
C ASP A 123 -26.53 3.56 -35.76
N PHE A 124 -25.47 2.80 -36.05
CA PHE A 124 -24.72 2.86 -37.30
C PHE A 124 -25.60 2.50 -38.51
N GLY A 125 -26.53 1.56 -38.33
CA GLY A 125 -27.41 1.04 -39.38
C GLY A 125 -28.50 2.03 -39.77
N ASN A 126 -29.16 2.64 -38.77
CA ASN A 126 -30.21 3.65 -39.00
C ASN A 126 -29.68 5.09 -39.10
N SER A 127 -28.37 5.31 -38.99
CA SER A 127 -27.73 6.64 -38.99
C SER A 127 -28.32 7.61 -37.96
N SER A 128 -28.50 7.14 -36.73
CA SER A 128 -29.15 7.87 -35.62
C SER A 128 -28.40 7.68 -34.30
N VAL A 129 -28.71 8.47 -33.27
CA VAL A 129 -28.27 8.23 -31.89
C VAL A 129 -29.50 7.96 -31.04
N LYS A 130 -29.60 6.78 -30.45
CA LYS A 130 -30.73 6.33 -29.62
C LYS A 130 -30.44 6.55 -28.14
N LYS A 131 -31.47 6.82 -27.35
CA LYS A 131 -31.39 7.03 -25.89
C LYS A 131 -32.19 5.98 -25.13
N TYR A 132 -31.58 5.43 -24.09
CA TYR A 132 -32.14 4.40 -23.21
C TYR A 132 -32.02 4.82 -21.75
N ASN A 133 -32.96 4.39 -20.93
CA ASN A 133 -32.92 4.61 -19.48
C ASN A 133 -31.69 3.90 -18.89
N GLY A 134 -30.77 4.64 -18.28
CA GLY A 134 -29.50 4.07 -17.82
C GLY A 134 -29.58 3.18 -16.57
N SER A 135 -30.76 3.02 -15.97
CA SER A 135 -31.00 2.04 -14.89
C SER A 135 -31.70 0.77 -15.39
N THR A 136 -32.57 0.86 -16.41
CA THR A 136 -33.43 -0.25 -16.86
C THR A 136 -33.20 -0.72 -18.30
N GLY A 137 -32.44 0.02 -19.11
CA GLY A 137 -32.20 -0.28 -20.53
C GLY A 137 -33.42 -0.04 -21.43
N ALA A 138 -34.53 0.46 -20.89
CA ALA A 138 -35.73 0.77 -21.66
C ALA A 138 -35.50 1.92 -22.65
N TYR A 139 -35.95 1.77 -23.89
CA TYR A 139 -35.86 2.81 -24.93
C TYR A 139 -36.66 4.05 -24.55
N ILE A 140 -36.03 5.22 -24.65
CA ILE A 140 -36.64 6.55 -24.40
C ILE A 140 -37.01 7.22 -25.72
N GLY A 141 -36.17 7.11 -26.74
CA GLY A 141 -36.39 7.74 -28.05
C GLY A 141 -35.10 7.91 -28.87
N ASP A 142 -35.26 8.35 -30.12
CA ASP A 142 -34.15 8.84 -30.93
C ASP A 142 -33.71 10.21 -30.39
N PHE A 143 -32.47 10.30 -29.91
CA PHE A 143 -31.88 11.56 -29.45
C PHE A 143 -31.41 12.41 -30.63
N VAL A 144 -30.72 11.76 -31.58
CA VAL A 144 -30.40 12.36 -32.89
C VAL A 144 -31.10 11.52 -33.95
N ALA A 145 -32.22 12.02 -34.45
CA ALA A 145 -33.01 11.34 -35.49
C ALA A 145 -32.22 11.18 -36.80
N ALA A 146 -32.56 10.15 -37.58
CA ALA A 146 -31.91 9.84 -38.85
C ALA A 146 -31.89 11.06 -39.80
N GLY A 147 -30.72 11.36 -40.37
CA GLY A 147 -30.52 12.51 -41.25
C GLY A 147 -30.41 13.88 -40.55
N SER A 148 -30.53 13.96 -39.22
CA SER A 148 -30.33 15.21 -38.47
C SER A 148 -28.90 15.74 -38.64
N GLY A 149 -28.76 16.96 -39.18
CA GLY A 149 -27.45 17.51 -39.56
C GLY A 149 -26.75 16.78 -40.72
N GLY A 150 -27.49 15.96 -41.47
CA GLY A 150 -26.95 15.10 -42.52
C GLY A 150 -26.20 13.87 -42.01
N LEU A 151 -26.43 13.46 -40.75
CA LEU A 151 -25.75 12.32 -40.13
C LEU A 151 -25.86 11.04 -40.98
N ALA A 152 -24.72 10.43 -41.28
CA ALA A 152 -24.62 9.13 -41.93
C ALA A 152 -23.55 8.27 -41.22
N ASN A 153 -23.95 7.07 -40.81
CA ASN A 153 -23.10 6.07 -40.14
C ASN A 153 -22.32 6.65 -38.94
N PRO A 154 -23.00 7.02 -37.83
CA PRO A 154 -22.34 7.40 -36.58
C PRO A 154 -21.55 6.20 -36.05
N ARG A 155 -20.25 6.38 -35.82
CA ARG A 155 -19.38 5.30 -35.32
C ARG A 155 -19.07 5.42 -33.83
N ASP A 156 -18.77 6.62 -33.35
CA ASP A 156 -18.50 6.89 -31.94
C ASP A 156 -19.19 8.17 -31.47
N ILE A 157 -19.53 8.22 -30.17
CA ILE A 157 -20.21 9.31 -29.49
C ILE A 157 -19.60 9.58 -28.12
N LYS A 158 -19.35 10.87 -27.82
CA LYS A 158 -18.84 11.34 -26.52
C LYS A 158 -19.46 12.69 -26.16
N PHE A 159 -19.65 12.94 -24.87
CA PHE A 159 -19.94 14.29 -24.37
C PHE A 159 -18.63 15.08 -24.25
N GLY A 160 -18.61 16.32 -24.74
CA GLY A 160 -17.50 17.24 -24.58
C GLY A 160 -17.53 17.98 -23.23
N PRO A 161 -16.45 18.71 -22.89
CA PRO A 161 -16.38 19.49 -21.65
C PRO A 161 -17.38 20.66 -21.59
N ASP A 162 -17.95 21.06 -22.73
CA ASP A 162 -19.02 22.05 -22.84
C ASP A 162 -20.43 21.46 -22.61
N GLY A 163 -20.53 20.15 -22.35
CA GLY A 163 -21.79 19.42 -22.16
C GLY A 163 -22.54 19.07 -23.44
N ASN A 164 -22.00 19.36 -24.63
CA ASN A 164 -22.61 18.95 -25.91
C ASN A 164 -22.18 17.52 -26.30
N ILE A 165 -22.97 16.87 -27.16
CA ILE A 165 -22.62 15.55 -27.70
C ILE A 165 -21.93 15.71 -29.05
N TYR A 166 -20.83 14.99 -29.22
CA TYR A 166 -20.01 14.95 -30.42
C TYR A 166 -20.12 13.56 -31.03
N VAL A 167 -20.17 13.49 -32.36
CA VAL A 167 -20.46 12.27 -33.12
C VAL A 167 -19.46 12.11 -34.27
N ALA A 168 -18.69 11.03 -34.26
CA ALA A 168 -17.87 10.61 -35.39
C ALA A 168 -18.78 10.12 -36.52
N ALA A 169 -18.97 10.93 -37.56
CA ALA A 169 -19.89 10.64 -38.66
C ALA A 169 -19.10 10.08 -39.86
N MET A 170 -18.95 8.75 -39.88
CA MET A 170 -17.99 8.04 -40.75
C MET A 170 -18.17 8.39 -42.24
N SER A 171 -19.42 8.34 -42.72
CA SER A 171 -19.76 8.57 -44.14
C SER A 171 -19.88 10.05 -44.51
N ASN A 172 -19.76 10.97 -43.55
CA ASN A 172 -19.68 12.41 -43.80
C ASN A 172 -18.23 12.95 -43.75
N TYR A 173 -17.29 12.16 -43.22
CA TYR A 173 -15.90 12.56 -42.94
C TYR A 173 -15.78 13.76 -41.98
N THR A 174 -16.72 13.87 -41.02
CA THR A 174 -16.87 15.01 -40.09
C THR A 174 -17.00 14.54 -38.64
N VAL A 175 -16.68 15.41 -37.67
CA VAL A 175 -17.19 15.28 -36.29
C VAL A 175 -18.33 16.28 -36.11
N LYS A 176 -19.55 15.76 -35.96
CA LYS A 176 -20.78 16.56 -35.81
C LYS A 176 -21.03 16.87 -34.34
N ARG A 177 -21.48 18.09 -34.03
CA ARG A 177 -21.89 18.50 -32.67
C ARG A 177 -23.39 18.70 -32.61
N TYR A 178 -24.00 18.17 -31.55
CA TYR A 178 -25.41 18.34 -31.22
C TYR A 178 -25.57 18.79 -29.77
N ASN A 179 -26.67 19.46 -29.46
CA ASN A 179 -26.95 19.90 -28.11
C ASN A 179 -27.10 18.70 -27.16
N GLY A 180 -26.32 18.65 -26.08
CA GLY A 180 -26.29 17.50 -25.18
C GLY A 180 -27.58 17.26 -24.37
N THR A 181 -28.50 18.22 -24.35
CA THR A 181 -29.82 18.09 -23.71
C THR A 181 -30.93 17.73 -24.70
N THR A 182 -30.89 18.28 -25.93
CA THR A 182 -32.02 18.19 -26.89
C THR A 182 -31.73 17.41 -28.18
N GLY A 183 -30.46 17.07 -28.46
CA GLY A 183 -30.07 16.39 -29.69
C GLY A 183 -30.17 17.24 -30.97
N ALA A 184 -30.46 18.53 -30.83
CA ALA A 184 -30.52 19.48 -31.96
C ALA A 184 -29.13 19.72 -32.56
N TYR A 185 -29.02 19.74 -33.89
CA TYR A 185 -27.75 19.93 -34.60
C TYR A 185 -27.16 21.33 -34.40
N MET A 186 -25.87 21.40 -34.07
CA MET A 186 -25.11 22.63 -33.78
C MET A 186 -23.91 22.83 -34.73
N GLY A 187 -23.98 22.24 -35.92
CA GLY A 187 -22.95 22.29 -36.96
C GLY A 187 -21.93 21.17 -36.91
N ASP A 188 -21.17 21.04 -38.00
CA ASP A 188 -19.93 20.26 -38.03
C ASP A 188 -18.89 20.98 -37.15
N PHE A 189 -18.40 20.31 -36.11
CA PHE A 189 -17.38 20.86 -35.22
C PHE A 189 -15.98 20.65 -35.80
N VAL A 190 -15.75 19.47 -36.37
CA VAL A 190 -14.66 19.25 -37.31
C VAL A 190 -15.27 19.14 -38.72
N PRO A 191 -15.00 20.10 -39.63
CA PRO A 191 -15.52 20.08 -41.00
C PRO A 191 -14.89 18.95 -41.83
N SER A 192 -15.46 18.66 -43.00
CA SER A 192 -15.12 17.46 -43.76
C SER A 192 -13.64 17.42 -44.17
N PHE A 193 -12.90 16.42 -43.70
CA PHE A 193 -11.46 16.22 -43.96
C PHE A 193 -11.16 15.03 -44.88
N GLY A 194 -12.19 14.43 -45.50
CA GLY A 194 -12.05 13.42 -46.56
C GLY A 194 -11.51 12.05 -46.13
N GLN A 195 -11.43 11.78 -44.82
CA GLN A 195 -11.07 10.47 -44.25
C GLN A 195 -12.19 10.00 -43.32
N GLN A 196 -12.33 8.69 -43.12
CA GLN A 196 -13.40 8.11 -42.29
C GLN A 196 -13.04 8.22 -40.79
N PRO A 197 -13.71 9.09 -39.98
CA PRO A 197 -13.51 9.12 -38.55
C PRO A 197 -13.98 7.83 -37.91
N ALA A 198 -13.17 7.29 -36.99
CA ALA A 198 -13.43 6.01 -36.33
C ALA A 198 -13.92 6.17 -34.89
N ALA A 199 -13.21 6.98 -34.11
CA ALA A 199 -13.51 7.33 -32.72
C ALA A 199 -13.03 8.74 -32.35
N ILE A 200 -13.54 9.24 -31.22
CA ILE A 200 -13.30 10.59 -30.70
C ILE A 200 -13.02 10.58 -29.20
N MET A 201 -12.13 11.46 -28.76
CA MET A 201 -11.77 11.59 -27.34
C MET A 201 -11.35 13.03 -26.99
N PHE A 202 -11.74 13.53 -25.82
CA PHE A 202 -11.39 14.85 -25.31
C PHE A 202 -10.40 14.77 -24.14
N ASP A 203 -9.38 15.64 -24.15
CA ASP A 203 -8.74 16.14 -22.92
C ASP A 203 -9.20 17.59 -22.63
N GLU A 204 -8.63 18.25 -21.62
CA GLU A 204 -9.02 19.62 -21.24
C GLU A 204 -8.76 20.67 -22.35
N GLN A 205 -7.84 20.40 -23.28
CA GLN A 205 -7.33 21.33 -24.29
C GLN A 205 -7.62 20.90 -25.74
N TYR A 206 -7.81 19.59 -25.99
CA TYR A 206 -7.86 18.99 -27.32
C TYR A 206 -8.98 17.96 -27.52
N LEU A 207 -9.40 17.83 -28.78
CA LEU A 207 -10.18 16.72 -29.33
C LEU A 207 -9.26 15.90 -30.25
N TYR A 208 -9.19 14.59 -30.03
CA TYR A 208 -8.48 13.63 -30.88
C TYR A 208 -9.48 12.84 -31.72
N VAL A 209 -9.17 12.62 -33.00
CA VAL A 209 -10.02 11.90 -33.97
C VAL A 209 -9.17 10.86 -34.71
N SER A 210 -9.50 9.58 -34.56
CA SER A 210 -8.84 8.47 -35.27
C SER A 210 -9.48 8.25 -36.64
N ASN A 211 -8.72 7.68 -37.58
CA ASN A 211 -9.14 7.56 -38.97
C ASN A 211 -8.90 6.15 -39.53
N MET A 212 -9.93 5.58 -40.17
CA MET A 212 -9.93 4.20 -40.66
C MET A 212 -9.17 4.01 -41.99
N ALA A 213 -8.99 5.09 -42.76
CA ALA A 213 -8.48 5.03 -44.12
C ALA A 213 -6.98 5.33 -44.24
N ASP A 214 -6.39 6.05 -43.29
CA ASP A 214 -5.00 6.54 -43.36
C ASP A 214 -4.19 6.37 -42.07
N ASN A 215 -4.70 5.58 -41.11
CA ASN A 215 -4.08 5.24 -39.82
C ASN A 215 -3.55 6.45 -39.00
N ASN A 216 -4.16 7.62 -39.19
CA ASN A 216 -3.74 8.87 -38.57
C ASN A 216 -4.67 9.26 -37.42
N ILE A 217 -4.09 9.84 -36.37
CA ILE A 217 -4.81 10.51 -35.30
C ILE A 217 -4.68 12.01 -35.54
N ARG A 218 -5.81 12.71 -35.68
CA ARG A 218 -5.83 14.16 -35.90
C ARG A 218 -6.25 14.87 -34.62
N ARG A 219 -5.48 15.88 -34.22
CA ARG A 219 -5.74 16.69 -33.04
C ARG A 219 -6.33 18.03 -33.42
N TYR A 220 -7.36 18.42 -32.69
CA TYR A 220 -8.11 19.66 -32.85
C TYR A 220 -8.23 20.34 -31.49
N ASN A 221 -8.46 21.64 -31.45
CA ASN A 221 -8.73 22.35 -30.19
C ASN A 221 -10.12 21.94 -29.63
N SER A 222 -10.20 21.61 -28.34
CA SER A 222 -11.42 21.12 -27.67
C SER A 222 -12.60 22.12 -27.71
N THR A 223 -12.31 23.42 -27.82
CA THR A 223 -13.31 24.50 -27.78
C THR A 223 -13.73 24.97 -29.18
N THR A 224 -12.81 25.06 -30.13
CA THR A 224 -13.06 25.69 -31.45
C THR A 224 -13.16 24.72 -32.62
N GLY A 225 -12.72 23.46 -32.47
CA GLY A 225 -12.66 22.49 -33.57
C GLY A 225 -11.57 22.78 -34.60
N ALA A 226 -10.75 23.82 -34.39
CA ALA A 226 -9.62 24.14 -35.26
C ALA A 226 -8.56 23.02 -35.20
N TYR A 227 -8.08 22.59 -36.37
CA TYR A 227 -7.00 21.62 -36.51
C TYR A 227 -5.69 22.14 -35.90
N VAL A 228 -4.96 21.26 -35.22
CA VAL A 228 -3.69 21.54 -34.55
C VAL A 228 -2.56 20.80 -35.28
N ASP A 229 -2.56 19.48 -35.22
CA ASP A 229 -1.57 18.60 -35.84
C ASP A 229 -2.13 17.20 -36.14
N THR A 230 -1.36 16.42 -36.91
CA THR A 230 -1.65 15.02 -37.24
C THR A 230 -0.52 14.16 -36.70
N PHE A 231 -0.88 13.04 -36.11
CA PHE A 231 0.02 11.99 -35.66
C PHE A 231 -0.13 10.77 -36.56
N THR A 232 0.98 10.26 -37.07
CA THR A 232 1.05 9.05 -37.91
C THR A 232 1.68 7.93 -37.11
N LEU A 233 1.00 6.79 -37.04
CA LEU A 233 1.47 5.62 -36.30
C LEU A 233 2.55 4.89 -37.13
N PRO A 234 3.73 4.56 -36.57
CA PRO A 234 4.77 3.80 -37.29
C PRO A 234 4.35 2.39 -37.70
N GLY A 235 5.22 1.67 -38.41
CA GLY A 235 5.00 0.25 -38.73
C GLY A 235 3.90 -0.01 -39.77
N SER A 236 3.59 0.98 -40.61
CA SER A 236 2.47 0.98 -41.56
C SER A 236 2.42 -0.23 -42.50
N TYR A 237 1.34 -1.02 -42.40
CA TYR A 237 0.78 -1.73 -43.55
C TYR A 237 -0.19 -0.77 -44.25
N ALA A 238 -0.03 -0.54 -45.55
CA ALA A 238 -0.94 0.32 -46.29
C ALA A 238 -2.36 -0.28 -46.29
N GLY A 239 -3.31 0.41 -45.65
CA GLY A 239 -4.70 -0.04 -45.50
C GLY A 239 -5.08 -0.60 -44.13
N ALA A 240 -4.17 -0.63 -43.15
CA ALA A 240 -4.58 -0.75 -41.74
C ALA A 240 -5.15 0.60 -41.27
N GLY A 241 -6.32 0.59 -40.63
CA GLY A 241 -6.96 1.77 -40.06
C GLY A 241 -6.85 1.86 -38.55
N THR A 242 -7.06 3.05 -37.99
CA THR A 242 -7.18 3.28 -36.54
C THR A 242 -8.67 3.30 -36.14
N TYR A 243 -9.06 2.57 -35.10
CA TYR A 243 -10.47 2.23 -34.78
C TYR A 243 -11.00 2.82 -33.46
N ASP A 244 -10.18 2.96 -32.42
CA ASP A 244 -10.55 3.64 -31.17
C ASP A 244 -9.42 4.53 -30.59
N LEU A 245 -9.77 5.43 -29.66
CA LEU A 245 -8.89 6.37 -28.96
C LEU A 245 -9.28 6.56 -27.50
N ARG A 246 -8.35 6.38 -26.56
CA ARG A 246 -8.56 6.69 -25.15
C ARG A 246 -7.30 7.27 -24.51
N SER A 247 -7.48 8.07 -23.48
CA SER A 247 -6.40 8.62 -22.65
C SER A 247 -6.46 8.06 -21.23
N SER A 248 -5.33 8.12 -20.55
CA SER A 248 -5.19 7.79 -19.13
C SER A 248 -4.96 9.06 -18.30
N SER A 249 -5.07 8.97 -16.97
CA SER A 249 -5.02 10.14 -16.06
C SER A 249 -3.68 10.91 -16.05
N ASP A 250 -2.62 10.37 -16.64
CA ASP A 250 -1.31 11.02 -16.80
C ASP A 250 -1.15 11.72 -18.17
N GLY A 251 -2.18 11.69 -19.03
CA GLY A 251 -2.18 12.32 -20.35
C GLY A 251 -1.61 11.47 -21.49
N VAL A 252 -1.27 10.20 -21.26
CA VAL A 252 -0.85 9.29 -22.34
C VAL A 252 -2.04 8.92 -23.24
N LEU A 253 -1.87 9.09 -24.56
CA LEU A 253 -2.83 8.66 -25.58
C LEU A 253 -2.56 7.20 -26.00
N TYR A 254 -3.63 6.43 -26.08
CA TYR A 254 -3.68 5.09 -26.65
C TYR A 254 -4.60 5.09 -27.87
N ALA A 255 -4.17 4.39 -28.91
CA ALA A 255 -4.89 4.19 -30.15
C ALA A 255 -4.87 2.73 -30.56
N ALA A 256 -5.82 2.35 -31.40
CA ALA A 256 -6.07 0.96 -31.75
C ALA A 256 -6.17 0.73 -33.25
N GLU A 257 -5.61 -0.38 -33.75
CA GLU A 257 -5.49 -0.62 -35.19
C GLU A 257 -6.05 -1.99 -35.61
N ALA A 258 -6.56 -2.06 -36.85
CA ALA A 258 -7.24 -3.24 -37.44
C ALA A 258 -6.50 -4.58 -37.31
N ALA A 259 -5.17 -4.55 -37.22
CA ALA A 259 -4.31 -5.74 -37.13
C ALA A 259 -4.05 -6.21 -35.68
N ALA A 260 -5.00 -5.96 -34.77
CA ALA A 260 -4.92 -6.23 -33.33
C ALA A 260 -3.69 -5.61 -32.66
N ARG A 261 -3.59 -4.27 -32.69
CA ARG A 261 -2.44 -3.51 -32.14
C ARG A 261 -2.90 -2.34 -31.26
N VAL A 262 -2.21 -2.13 -30.13
CA VAL A 262 -2.27 -0.92 -29.29
C VAL A 262 -1.08 -0.02 -29.64
N THR A 263 -1.29 1.24 -29.95
CA THR A 263 -0.20 2.20 -30.17
C THR A 263 -0.27 3.34 -29.14
N ARG A 264 0.85 3.62 -28.45
CA ARG A 264 0.94 4.49 -27.26
C ARG A 264 1.83 5.72 -27.52
N SER A 265 1.51 6.86 -26.92
CA SER A 265 2.37 8.05 -26.94
C SER A 265 3.41 8.06 -25.81
N THR A 266 4.65 8.49 -26.11
CA THR A 266 5.66 8.88 -25.12
C THR A 266 6.16 10.29 -25.41
N GLY A 267 6.34 11.14 -24.40
CA GLY A 267 6.93 12.47 -24.60
C GLY A 267 8.42 12.37 -24.99
N ALA A 268 8.97 13.22 -25.85
CA ALA A 268 8.43 14.46 -26.42
C ALA A 268 8.20 14.44 -27.95
N SER A 269 8.15 13.27 -28.59
CA SER A 269 7.76 13.10 -30.00
C SER A 269 6.91 11.84 -30.17
N PRO A 270 5.83 11.83 -30.99
CA PRO A 270 4.68 10.99 -30.66
C PRO A 270 4.54 9.71 -31.52
N PHE A 271 4.14 8.63 -30.84
CA PHE A 271 3.73 7.29 -31.32
C PHE A 271 4.82 6.37 -31.90
N LEU A 272 4.76 5.11 -31.48
CA LEU A 272 5.57 3.99 -31.96
C LEU A 272 4.77 2.69 -31.71
N SER A 273 4.65 1.84 -32.74
CA SER A 273 3.51 0.91 -32.92
C SER A 273 3.71 -0.54 -32.44
N LEU A 274 2.78 -1.08 -31.66
CA LEU A 274 2.77 -2.52 -31.31
C LEU A 274 2.57 -3.40 -32.56
N ALA A 275 3.04 -4.65 -32.49
CA ALA A 275 2.87 -5.65 -33.54
C ALA A 275 2.51 -7.01 -32.94
N TYR A 276 1.59 -7.73 -33.57
CA TYR A 276 1.20 -9.08 -33.15
C TYR A 276 2.39 -10.05 -33.17
N ILE A 277 2.48 -10.90 -32.15
CA ILE A 277 3.75 -11.51 -31.72
C ILE A 277 3.70 -13.05 -31.80
N PRO A 278 4.75 -13.69 -32.33
CA PRO A 278 5.25 -14.95 -31.80
C PRO A 278 6.53 -14.68 -31.00
N SER A 279 6.39 -14.48 -29.67
CA SER A 279 7.45 -14.22 -28.68
C SER A 279 8.46 -13.08 -28.96
N ALA A 280 8.30 -11.98 -28.19
CA ALA A 280 9.22 -10.85 -27.97
C ALA A 280 9.49 -9.82 -29.09
N ILE A 281 9.15 -8.54 -28.83
CA ILE A 281 9.89 -7.33 -29.23
C ILE A 281 9.59 -6.16 -28.22
N THR A 282 10.52 -5.21 -28.02
CA THR A 282 10.59 -4.22 -26.92
C THR A 282 9.60 -3.07 -26.98
N TRP A 283 9.36 -2.45 -25.81
CA TRP A 283 8.86 -1.07 -25.69
C TRP A 283 9.76 -0.17 -24.83
N MET A 284 9.93 1.08 -25.27
CA MET A 284 10.59 2.15 -24.50
C MET A 284 9.55 2.83 -23.58
N MET A 285 9.94 3.14 -22.35
CA MET A 285 9.08 3.82 -21.38
C MET A 285 9.36 5.33 -21.33
N PRO A 286 8.35 6.19 -21.04
CA PRO A 286 8.60 7.60 -20.71
C PRO A 286 9.21 7.71 -19.30
N ALA A 287 10.08 8.69 -19.10
CA ALA A 287 10.98 8.73 -17.94
C ALA A 287 10.29 9.07 -16.61
N THR A 288 10.05 8.05 -15.79
CA THR A 288 10.30 8.16 -14.33
C THR A 288 11.81 8.26 -14.12
N ALA A 289 12.30 9.17 -13.27
CA ALA A 289 13.75 9.27 -13.03
C ALA A 289 14.24 8.04 -12.24
N VAL A 290 15.05 7.20 -12.89
CA VAL A 290 15.72 6.02 -12.31
C VAL A 290 17.19 6.39 -12.03
N PRO A 291 17.83 5.87 -10.97
CA PRO A 291 19.23 6.14 -10.68
C PRO A 291 20.16 5.83 -11.86
N ASP A 292 21.23 6.61 -11.97
CA ASP A 292 22.24 6.46 -13.00
C ASP A 292 23.01 5.14 -12.86
N LEU A 293 23.24 4.47 -13.98
CA LEU A 293 24.19 3.37 -14.09
C LEU A 293 25.61 3.97 -14.09
N LEU A 294 26.41 3.67 -13.06
CA LEU A 294 27.83 3.96 -13.06
C LEU A 294 28.60 2.80 -13.69
N VAL A 295 29.69 3.10 -14.39
CA VAL A 295 30.42 2.11 -15.18
C VAL A 295 31.90 2.39 -15.01
N ALA A 296 32.60 1.52 -14.28
CA ALA A 296 34.05 1.49 -14.33
C ALA A 296 34.48 1.37 -15.80
N ASN A 297 35.55 2.07 -16.18
CA ASN A 297 36.04 2.03 -17.55
C ASN A 297 37.51 1.68 -17.48
N GLU A 298 37.79 0.38 -17.43
CA GLU A 298 39.14 -0.19 -17.22
C GLU A 298 40.19 0.49 -18.12
N SER A 299 39.96 0.47 -19.42
CA SER A 299 40.85 1.03 -20.44
C SER A 299 40.80 2.56 -20.54
N GLY A 300 39.63 3.16 -20.26
CA GLY A 300 39.45 4.62 -20.19
C GLY A 300 39.85 5.26 -18.85
N ASN A 301 40.34 4.47 -17.88
CA ASN A 301 40.79 4.90 -16.55
C ASN A 301 39.81 5.84 -15.81
N SER A 302 38.51 5.65 -15.99
CA SER A 302 37.43 6.55 -15.56
C SER A 302 36.26 5.77 -14.95
N VAL A 303 35.27 6.48 -14.40
CA VAL A 303 33.93 5.93 -14.17
C VAL A 303 32.95 6.75 -14.98
N LEU A 304 32.30 6.11 -15.96
CA LEU A 304 31.26 6.69 -16.80
C LEU A 304 29.89 6.65 -16.10
N ARG A 305 28.98 7.47 -16.59
CA ARG A 305 27.60 7.63 -16.12
C ARG A 305 26.65 7.41 -17.29
N TYR A 306 25.66 6.56 -17.10
CA TYR A 306 24.62 6.24 -18.07
C TYR A 306 23.24 6.37 -17.42
N ASP A 307 22.24 6.71 -18.21
CA ASP A 307 20.84 6.72 -17.79
C ASP A 307 20.37 5.27 -17.53
N GLY A 308 19.87 5.01 -16.32
CA GLY A 308 19.52 3.64 -15.88
C GLY A 308 18.35 2.99 -16.62
N ILE A 309 17.58 3.75 -17.41
CA ILE A 309 16.40 3.27 -18.15
C ILE A 309 16.78 2.96 -19.60
N THR A 310 17.48 3.90 -20.23
CA THR A 310 17.73 3.95 -21.67
C THR A 310 19.12 3.45 -22.06
N GLY A 311 20.05 3.38 -21.11
CA GLY A 311 21.47 3.12 -21.40
C GLY A 311 22.16 4.26 -22.15
N ALA A 312 21.55 5.46 -22.21
CA ALA A 312 22.17 6.62 -22.86
C ALA A 312 23.34 7.16 -22.03
N ALA A 313 24.47 7.47 -22.67
CA ALA A 313 25.63 8.04 -21.98
C ALA A 313 25.35 9.47 -21.48
N LEU A 314 25.48 9.68 -20.18
CA LEU A 314 25.31 10.98 -19.51
C LEU A 314 26.64 11.70 -19.25
N GLY A 315 27.78 10.99 -19.36
CA GLY A 315 29.13 11.57 -19.31
C GLY A 315 30.10 10.74 -18.47
N ALA A 316 31.16 11.38 -17.99
CA ALA A 316 32.01 10.81 -16.95
C ALA A 316 31.52 11.27 -15.57
N PHE A 317 31.33 10.33 -14.64
CA PHE A 317 31.14 10.63 -13.22
C PHE A 317 32.50 10.89 -12.56
N ILE A 318 33.45 9.97 -12.75
CA ILE A 318 34.86 10.15 -12.36
C ILE A 318 35.69 10.29 -13.63
N ALA A 319 36.29 11.47 -13.82
CA ALA A 319 37.10 11.78 -15.00
C ALA A 319 38.33 10.86 -15.12
N ALA A 320 38.79 10.65 -16.36
CA ALA A 320 39.92 9.77 -16.67
C ALA A 320 41.19 10.15 -15.88
N GLY A 321 41.75 9.20 -15.13
CA GLY A 321 42.93 9.41 -14.28
C GLY A 321 42.67 10.21 -12.99
N SER A 322 41.43 10.55 -12.64
CA SER A 322 41.10 11.30 -11.42
C SER A 322 41.59 10.57 -10.15
N GLY A 323 42.37 11.25 -9.31
CA GLY A 323 43.02 10.61 -8.15
C GLY A 323 44.13 9.61 -8.50
N GLY A 324 44.61 9.61 -9.75
CA GLY A 324 45.50 8.58 -10.28
C GLY A 324 44.80 7.23 -10.46
N LEU A 325 43.50 7.24 -10.80
CA LEU A 325 42.76 6.03 -11.15
C LEU A 325 43.40 5.35 -12.37
N SER A 326 43.67 4.05 -12.26
CA SER A 326 44.11 3.22 -13.38
C SER A 326 43.45 1.85 -13.31
N MET A 327 42.99 1.35 -14.47
CA MET A 327 42.31 0.05 -14.62
C MET A 327 41.28 -0.20 -13.50
N PRO A 328 40.19 0.60 -13.41
CA PRO A 328 39.10 0.34 -12.49
C PRO A 328 38.37 -0.96 -12.83
N GLU A 329 38.21 -1.85 -11.86
CA GLU A 329 37.56 -3.17 -12.02
C GLU A 329 36.18 -3.22 -11.35
N ASP A 330 36.07 -2.73 -10.10
CA ASP A 330 34.87 -2.77 -9.27
C ASP A 330 34.65 -1.42 -8.57
N ILE A 331 33.41 -1.14 -8.16
CA ILE A 331 32.96 0.12 -7.55
C ILE A 331 31.77 -0.10 -6.59
N CYS A 332 31.83 0.44 -5.36
CA CYS A 332 30.75 0.32 -4.37
C CYS A 332 30.51 1.61 -3.56
N TYR A 333 29.31 1.80 -3.02
CA TYR A 333 29.08 2.81 -1.98
C TYR A 333 29.66 2.33 -0.64
N GLY A 334 30.13 3.27 0.19
CA GLY A 334 30.35 3.01 1.61
C GLY A 334 29.01 2.90 2.38
N PRO A 335 29.02 2.40 3.62
CA PRO A 335 27.80 2.20 4.42
C PRO A 335 26.99 3.47 4.71
N ASP A 336 27.58 4.66 4.48
CA ASP A 336 26.94 5.96 4.66
C ASP A 336 26.40 6.59 3.36
N ALA A 337 26.57 5.91 2.21
CA ALA A 337 26.25 6.37 0.84
C ALA A 337 26.88 7.71 0.38
N ASN A 338 27.55 8.47 1.25
CA ASN A 338 28.18 9.75 0.92
C ASN A 338 29.42 9.59 0.01
N TYR A 339 30.01 8.40 -0.03
CA TYR A 339 31.25 8.11 -0.74
C TYR A 339 31.18 6.85 -1.58
N VAL A 340 31.79 6.92 -2.76
CA VAL A 340 31.97 5.82 -3.71
C VAL A 340 33.43 5.39 -3.68
N TYR A 341 33.65 4.09 -3.63
CA TYR A 341 34.93 3.41 -3.51
C TYR A 341 35.17 2.66 -4.81
N VAL A 342 36.30 2.89 -5.48
CA VAL A 342 36.67 2.27 -6.77
C VAL A 342 37.93 1.43 -6.59
N ALA A 343 37.88 0.16 -6.96
CA ALA A 343 39.03 -0.73 -6.98
C ALA A 343 39.86 -0.48 -8.25
N SER A 344 41.14 -0.18 -8.07
CA SER A 344 42.13 -0.04 -9.15
C SER A 344 43.02 -1.29 -9.16
N TYR A 345 43.11 -1.94 -10.32
CA TYR A 345 43.70 -3.28 -10.50
C TYR A 345 45.00 -3.50 -9.72
N TYR A 346 45.90 -2.52 -9.71
CA TYR A 346 47.18 -2.52 -9.00
C TYR A 346 47.02 -2.28 -7.48
N GLY A 347 46.23 -3.13 -6.82
CA GLY A 347 46.23 -3.33 -5.37
C GLY A 347 45.75 -2.16 -4.51
N ASN A 348 44.99 -1.20 -5.05
CA ASN A 348 44.53 -0.03 -4.30
C ASN A 348 43.03 0.27 -4.51
N VAL A 349 42.39 0.81 -3.47
CA VAL A 349 40.99 1.28 -3.52
C VAL A 349 40.98 2.78 -3.30
N LYS A 350 40.28 3.52 -4.16
CA LYS A 350 40.19 4.99 -4.14
C LYS A 350 38.80 5.45 -3.73
N LYS A 351 38.72 6.53 -2.97
CA LYS A 351 37.49 7.10 -2.41
C LYS A 351 37.15 8.40 -3.15
N TYR A 352 35.89 8.55 -3.52
CA TYR A 352 35.33 9.69 -4.25
C TYR A 352 34.02 10.11 -3.60
N ASN A 353 33.66 11.40 -3.67
CA ASN A 353 32.36 11.87 -3.19
C ASN A 353 31.21 11.30 -4.06
N GLY A 354 30.23 10.66 -3.42
CA GLY A 354 29.17 9.90 -4.09
C GLY A 354 28.16 10.75 -4.88
N SER A 355 28.09 12.05 -4.64
CA SER A 355 27.20 12.96 -5.38
C SER A 355 27.87 13.63 -6.59
N THR A 356 29.22 13.65 -6.65
CA THR A 356 29.97 14.49 -7.61
C THR A 356 31.11 13.80 -8.34
N GLY A 357 31.54 12.61 -7.91
CA GLY A 357 32.72 11.93 -8.48
C GLY A 357 34.05 12.63 -8.21
N ALA A 358 34.07 13.66 -7.35
CA ALA A 358 35.30 14.32 -6.93
C ALA A 358 36.17 13.38 -6.09
N TYR A 359 37.47 13.29 -6.38
CA TYR A 359 38.41 12.46 -5.63
C TYR A 359 38.63 12.99 -4.20
N ASP A 360 38.55 12.08 -3.23
CA ASP A 360 38.74 12.34 -1.80
C ASP A 360 40.11 11.82 -1.34
N SER A 361 40.37 10.51 -1.49
CA SER A 361 41.60 9.88 -0.99
C SER A 361 41.90 8.50 -1.58
N ASN A 362 43.12 7.99 -1.37
CA ASN A 362 43.38 6.55 -1.46
C ASN A 362 42.90 5.93 -0.15
N PHE A 363 41.95 5.00 -0.21
CA PHE A 363 41.38 4.33 0.96
C PHE A 363 42.21 3.12 1.36
N VAL A 364 42.44 2.18 0.42
CA VAL A 364 43.39 1.08 0.58
C VAL A 364 44.60 1.37 -0.30
N THR A 365 45.79 1.44 0.29
CA THR A 365 47.05 1.73 -0.44
C THR A 365 47.63 0.47 -1.08
N THR A 366 48.26 0.60 -2.26
CA THR A 366 48.95 -0.51 -2.97
C THR A 366 49.83 -1.34 -2.03
N GLY A 367 49.63 -2.66 -2.05
CA GLY A 367 50.38 -3.61 -1.22
C GLY A 367 49.92 -3.73 0.24
N SER A 368 48.87 -3.01 0.67
CA SER A 368 48.33 -3.11 2.03
C SER A 368 47.84 -4.53 2.32
N GLY A 369 48.38 -5.17 3.38
CA GLY A 369 48.08 -6.58 3.69
C GLY A 369 48.63 -7.59 2.67
N GLY A 370 49.56 -7.18 1.80
CA GLY A 370 50.06 -8.00 0.70
C GLY A 370 49.13 -8.07 -0.51
N LEU A 371 48.09 -7.22 -0.56
CA LEU A 371 47.12 -7.16 -1.65
C LEU A 371 47.79 -6.90 -3.01
N ALA A 372 47.61 -7.83 -3.94
CA ALA A 372 48.22 -7.81 -5.27
C ALA A 372 47.27 -7.24 -6.32
N ASN A 373 46.40 -8.07 -6.90
CA ASN A 373 45.45 -7.66 -7.93
C ASN A 373 44.03 -7.70 -7.36
N ILE A 374 43.30 -6.58 -7.44
CA ILE A 374 41.90 -6.49 -7.03
C ILE A 374 41.01 -6.70 -8.25
N VAL A 375 39.97 -7.52 -8.13
CA VAL A 375 38.93 -7.64 -9.15
C VAL A 375 37.50 -7.51 -8.58
N GLY A 376 37.29 -7.78 -7.29
CA GLY A 376 35.99 -7.62 -6.63
C GLY A 376 36.11 -7.20 -5.16
N MET A 377 35.11 -6.50 -4.65
CA MET A 377 35.01 -6.01 -3.27
C MET A 377 33.55 -5.82 -2.82
N THR A 378 33.34 -5.75 -1.51
CA THR A 378 32.04 -5.46 -0.91
C THR A 378 32.18 -4.96 0.52
N PHE A 379 31.29 -4.08 0.98
CA PHE A 379 31.16 -3.77 2.41
C PHE A 379 30.28 -4.82 3.07
N GLY A 380 30.76 -5.42 4.16
CA GLY A 380 30.00 -6.37 4.96
C GLY A 380 29.02 -5.70 5.93
N PRO A 381 28.07 -6.46 6.51
CA PRO A 381 27.10 -5.94 7.48
C PRO A 381 27.74 -5.48 8.81
N ASP A 382 29.03 -5.74 9.01
CA ASP A 382 29.84 -5.25 10.12
C ASP A 382 30.59 -3.94 9.80
N ASN A 383 30.23 -3.28 8.69
CA ASN A 383 30.85 -2.06 8.17
C ASN A 383 32.35 -2.19 7.87
N ASN A 384 32.86 -3.39 7.57
CA ASN A 384 34.22 -3.59 7.07
C ASN A 384 34.23 -3.82 5.56
N LEU A 385 35.32 -3.42 4.89
CA LEU A 385 35.52 -3.63 3.46
C LEU A 385 36.22 -4.98 3.23
N TYR A 386 35.61 -5.84 2.43
CA TYR A 386 36.13 -7.12 2.01
C TYR A 386 36.60 -7.01 0.55
N ILE A 387 37.74 -7.61 0.20
CA ILE A 387 38.37 -7.50 -1.12
C ILE A 387 38.84 -8.87 -1.59
N ALA A 388 38.48 -9.26 -2.81
CA ALA A 388 39.00 -10.43 -3.50
C ALA A 388 40.41 -10.16 -4.03
N ASP A 389 41.40 -10.86 -3.48
CA ASP A 389 42.77 -10.87 -4.00
C ASP A 389 42.90 -11.97 -5.05
N PHE A 390 42.73 -11.57 -6.31
CA PHE A 390 42.67 -12.48 -7.46
C PHE A 390 43.97 -13.28 -7.63
N THR A 391 45.13 -12.68 -7.30
CA THR A 391 46.44 -13.31 -7.48
C THR A 391 46.77 -14.24 -6.31
N ASN A 392 46.60 -13.78 -5.06
CA ASN A 392 46.91 -14.59 -3.88
C ASN A 392 45.82 -15.63 -3.55
N SER A 393 44.69 -15.61 -4.28
CA SER A 393 43.56 -16.52 -4.11
C SER A 393 42.96 -16.51 -2.70
N SER A 394 42.80 -15.30 -2.16
CA SER A 394 42.28 -15.03 -0.82
C SER A 394 41.23 -13.91 -0.82
N VAL A 395 40.49 -13.77 0.28
CA VAL A 395 39.65 -12.60 0.55
C VAL A 395 40.24 -11.86 1.74
N LYS A 396 40.57 -10.58 1.56
CA LYS A 396 41.20 -9.70 2.56
C LYS A 396 40.16 -8.77 3.19
N LYS A 397 40.30 -8.51 4.50
CA LYS A 397 39.40 -7.64 5.27
C LYS A 397 40.12 -6.37 5.72
N TYR A 398 39.45 -5.24 5.55
CA TYR A 398 39.91 -3.90 5.87
C TYR A 398 38.87 -3.15 6.70
N ASN A 399 39.31 -2.25 7.56
CA ASN A 399 38.41 -1.42 8.35
C ASN A 399 37.66 -0.44 7.43
N GLY A 400 36.32 -0.53 7.40
CA GLY A 400 35.51 0.23 6.43
C GLY A 400 35.42 1.75 6.69
N SER A 401 35.93 2.25 7.82
CA SER A 401 36.06 3.68 8.09
C SER A 401 37.45 4.25 7.73
N THR A 402 38.51 3.42 7.74
CA THR A 402 39.92 3.89 7.67
C THR A 402 40.77 3.24 6.57
N GLY A 403 40.30 2.15 5.96
CA GLY A 403 41.04 1.40 4.94
C GLY A 403 42.23 0.60 5.48
N ALA A 404 42.43 0.56 6.80
CA ALA A 404 43.48 -0.22 7.44
C ALA A 404 43.23 -1.73 7.32
N TYR A 405 44.26 -2.50 6.95
CA TYR A 405 44.19 -3.96 6.86
C TYR A 405 43.95 -4.60 8.23
N ILE A 406 42.95 -5.49 8.31
CA ILE A 406 42.61 -6.25 9.51
C ILE A 406 43.21 -7.67 9.45
N GLY A 407 43.12 -8.32 8.28
CA GLY A 407 43.64 -9.68 8.08
C GLY A 407 43.11 -10.34 6.80
N ASP A 408 43.64 -11.53 6.50
CA ASP A 408 43.01 -12.44 5.53
C ASP A 408 41.73 -13.01 6.17
N PHE A 409 40.59 -12.83 5.53
CA PHE A 409 39.30 -13.38 5.95
C PHE A 409 39.13 -14.81 5.42
N VAL A 410 39.35 -15.01 4.13
CA VAL A 410 39.47 -16.34 3.52
C VAL A 410 40.93 -16.52 3.11
N THR A 411 41.69 -17.33 3.85
CA THR A 411 43.11 -17.58 3.59
C THR A 411 43.31 -18.37 2.28
N ALA A 412 44.45 -18.14 1.61
CA ALA A 412 44.79 -18.82 0.36
C ALA A 412 44.65 -20.36 0.47
N GLY A 413 43.92 -20.96 -0.48
CA GLY A 413 43.64 -22.40 -0.50
C GLY A 413 42.51 -22.88 0.44
N SER A 414 41.90 -22.01 1.25
CA SER A 414 40.68 -22.36 2.01
C SER A 414 39.57 -22.79 1.06
N GLY A 415 38.94 -23.95 1.31
CA GLY A 415 37.98 -24.55 0.38
C GLY A 415 38.53 -24.89 -1.01
N GLY A 416 39.86 -24.85 -1.21
CA GLY A 416 40.50 -24.96 -2.51
C GLY A 416 40.36 -23.71 -3.41
N LEU A 417 40.08 -22.54 -2.83
CA LEU A 417 39.89 -21.28 -3.57
C LEU A 417 41.05 -20.97 -4.52
N ALA A 418 40.72 -20.68 -5.78
CA ALA A 418 41.64 -20.25 -6.82
C ALA A 418 41.02 -19.11 -7.65
N ASN A 419 41.72 -17.97 -7.71
CA ASN A 419 41.34 -16.76 -8.45
C ASN A 419 39.90 -16.28 -8.16
N PRO A 420 39.61 -15.79 -6.93
CA PRO A 420 38.35 -15.13 -6.61
C PRO A 420 38.20 -13.88 -7.48
N ARG A 421 37.11 -13.79 -8.24
CA ARG A 421 36.85 -12.66 -9.13
C ARG A 421 35.85 -11.65 -8.56
N ASP A 422 34.82 -12.14 -7.88
CA ASP A 422 33.79 -11.32 -7.23
C ASP A 422 33.39 -11.93 -5.87
N ILE A 423 32.93 -11.07 -4.96
CA ILE A 423 32.47 -11.41 -3.61
C ILE A 423 31.24 -10.57 -3.21
N LYS A 424 30.25 -11.24 -2.63
CA LYS A 424 29.01 -10.62 -2.10
C LYS A 424 28.55 -11.36 -0.85
N PHE A 425 27.95 -10.65 0.10
CA PHE A 425 27.21 -11.27 1.20
C PHE A 425 25.83 -11.71 0.71
N GLY A 426 25.43 -12.93 1.09
CA GLY A 426 24.10 -13.46 0.82
C GLY A 426 23.08 -13.08 1.90
N PRO A 427 21.77 -13.30 1.64
CA PRO A 427 20.71 -13.02 2.61
C PRO A 427 20.71 -13.96 3.83
N ASP A 428 21.48 -15.06 3.79
CA ASP A 428 21.76 -15.92 4.93
C ASP A 428 22.89 -15.40 5.85
N GLY A 429 23.49 -14.25 5.49
CA GLY A 429 24.61 -13.65 6.20
C GLY A 429 26.00 -14.23 5.85
N ASN A 430 26.08 -15.23 4.98
CA ASN A 430 27.35 -15.82 4.55
C ASN A 430 28.00 -15.04 3.40
N ILE A 431 29.30 -15.19 3.21
CA ILE A 431 30.00 -14.62 2.05
C ILE A 431 30.10 -15.65 0.93
N TYR A 432 29.74 -15.23 -0.28
CA TYR A 432 29.81 -16.02 -1.49
C TYR A 432 30.92 -15.46 -2.38
N VAL A 433 31.63 -16.34 -3.08
CA VAL A 433 32.84 -16.03 -3.82
C VAL A 433 32.79 -16.68 -5.20
N ALA A 434 32.83 -15.88 -6.27
CA ALA A 434 32.98 -16.37 -7.64
C ALA A 434 34.42 -16.86 -7.85
N ALA A 435 34.62 -18.18 -7.83
CA ALA A 435 35.93 -18.81 -7.84
C ALA A 435 36.30 -19.23 -9.28
N MET A 436 36.85 -18.27 -10.04
CA MET A 436 36.99 -18.36 -11.50
C MET A 436 37.74 -19.61 -11.96
N SER A 437 38.84 -19.97 -11.30
CA SER A 437 39.65 -21.14 -11.67
C SER A 437 39.15 -22.46 -11.05
N ASN A 438 38.16 -22.41 -10.16
CA ASN A 438 37.43 -23.59 -9.67
C ASN A 438 36.13 -23.86 -10.43
N TYR A 439 35.68 -22.93 -11.28
CA TYR A 439 34.41 -22.98 -12.02
C TYR A 439 33.16 -23.06 -11.12
N CYS A 440 33.24 -22.60 -9.87
CA CYS A 440 32.17 -22.71 -8.87
C CYS A 440 31.92 -21.39 -8.14
N VAL A 441 30.78 -21.31 -7.45
CA VAL A 441 30.57 -20.31 -6.38
C VAL A 441 30.79 -21.00 -5.04
N LYS A 442 31.81 -20.54 -4.30
CA LYS A 442 32.16 -21.04 -2.97
C LYS A 442 31.48 -20.19 -1.90
N ARG A 443 30.93 -20.83 -0.87
CA ARG A 443 30.33 -20.16 0.30
C ARG A 443 31.20 -20.37 1.54
N TYR A 444 31.37 -19.29 2.29
CA TYR A 444 32.12 -19.26 3.55
C TYR A 444 31.27 -18.57 4.63
N ASP A 445 31.48 -18.97 5.88
CA ASP A 445 30.86 -18.36 7.04
C ASP A 445 31.16 -16.85 7.08
N GLY A 446 30.11 -16.03 7.07
CA GLY A 446 30.24 -14.57 6.94
C GLY A 446 30.84 -13.86 8.17
N THR A 447 31.00 -14.56 9.29
CA THR A 447 31.62 -14.04 10.52
C THR A 447 33.10 -14.41 10.62
N THR A 448 33.48 -15.61 10.14
CA THR A 448 34.79 -16.23 10.40
C THR A 448 35.62 -16.54 9.16
N GLY A 449 35.02 -16.55 7.95
CA GLY A 449 35.69 -16.90 6.71
C GLY A 449 35.99 -18.40 6.54
N ALA A 450 35.44 -19.24 7.42
CA ALA A 450 35.54 -20.70 7.33
C ALA A 450 34.75 -21.23 6.11
N TYR A 451 35.35 -22.13 5.33
CA TYR A 451 34.68 -22.74 4.16
C TYR A 451 33.49 -23.61 4.60
N ILE A 452 32.34 -23.41 3.95
CA ILE A 452 31.12 -24.19 4.15
C ILE A 452 30.99 -25.21 3.01
N ASP A 453 30.72 -24.74 1.79
CA ASP A 453 30.42 -25.60 0.64
C ASP A 453 30.67 -24.93 -0.73
N ASP A 454 30.76 -25.77 -1.77
CA ASP A 454 30.67 -25.38 -3.18
C ASP A 454 29.18 -25.17 -3.53
N PHE A 455 28.62 -24.05 -3.07
CA PHE A 455 27.19 -23.73 -3.19
C PHE A 455 26.65 -23.80 -4.63
N VAL A 456 27.49 -23.43 -5.62
CA VAL A 456 27.25 -23.78 -7.03
C VAL A 456 28.42 -24.66 -7.50
N PRO A 457 28.24 -26.00 -7.62
CA PRO A 457 29.32 -26.92 -7.95
C PRO A 457 29.94 -26.72 -9.33
N ALA A 458 31.22 -27.08 -9.49
CA ALA A 458 32.00 -26.89 -10.72
C ALA A 458 31.40 -27.53 -11.99
N GLY A 459 30.59 -28.57 -11.84
CA GLY A 459 29.88 -29.22 -12.96
C GLY A 459 28.58 -28.54 -13.37
N SER A 460 28.06 -27.60 -12.57
CA SER A 460 26.76 -26.96 -12.78
C SER A 460 26.82 -25.69 -13.63
N LEU A 461 27.98 -25.04 -13.74
CA LEU A 461 28.19 -23.81 -14.53
C LEU A 461 28.71 -24.08 -15.94
N GLY A 462 29.44 -25.18 -16.14
CA GLY A 462 30.09 -25.52 -17.42
C GLY A 462 31.49 -24.92 -17.59
N GLN A 463 31.75 -23.69 -17.13
CA GLN A 463 33.09 -23.10 -16.92
C GLN A 463 33.03 -21.72 -16.21
N GLN A 464 34.20 -21.24 -15.79
CA GLN A 464 34.57 -19.88 -15.34
C GLN A 464 33.42 -18.97 -14.80
N ALA A 465 33.13 -19.10 -13.50
CA ALA A 465 32.34 -18.13 -12.75
C ALA A 465 33.07 -16.78 -12.63
N ALA A 466 32.43 -15.66 -12.96
CA ALA A 466 33.09 -14.35 -13.00
C ALA A 466 32.50 -13.28 -12.06
N ALA A 467 31.18 -13.24 -11.87
CA ALA A 467 30.49 -12.35 -10.93
C ALA A 467 29.19 -12.98 -10.40
N ILE A 468 28.67 -12.44 -9.29
CA ILE A 468 27.55 -12.99 -8.52
C ILE A 468 26.60 -11.89 -8.00
N MET A 469 25.30 -12.21 -7.94
CA MET A 469 24.25 -11.27 -7.48
C MET A 469 23.10 -12.02 -6.80
N PHE A 470 22.57 -11.46 -5.71
CA PHE A 470 21.37 -11.97 -5.01
C PHE A 470 20.15 -11.08 -5.29
N ARG A 471 19.01 -11.70 -5.60
CA ARG A 471 17.69 -11.06 -5.72
C ARG A 471 16.60 -12.01 -5.20
N GLU A 472 15.65 -12.42 -6.05
CA GLU A 472 14.79 -13.58 -5.84
C GLU A 472 15.50 -14.91 -6.17
N TYR A 473 16.63 -14.84 -6.89
CA TYR A 473 17.55 -15.94 -7.19
C TYR A 473 19.01 -15.52 -6.95
N LEU A 474 19.94 -16.49 -6.90
CA LEU A 474 21.37 -16.24 -7.09
C LEU A 474 21.65 -16.27 -8.59
N TYR A 475 22.23 -15.21 -9.12
CA TYR A 475 22.70 -15.08 -10.49
C TYR A 475 24.22 -15.24 -10.51
N VAL A 476 24.74 -15.98 -11.49
CA VAL A 476 26.19 -16.19 -11.68
C VAL A 476 26.51 -15.98 -13.15
N SER A 477 27.52 -15.18 -13.47
CA SER A 477 28.00 -15.02 -14.86
C SER A 477 29.06 -16.05 -15.24
N ASN A 478 28.99 -16.51 -16.49
CA ASN A 478 29.92 -17.45 -17.08
C ASN A 478 30.78 -16.77 -18.17
N MET A 479 32.06 -16.61 -17.89
CA MET A 479 33.03 -15.95 -18.78
C MET A 479 33.44 -16.79 -20.00
N ALA A 480 33.20 -18.11 -20.00
CA ALA A 480 33.56 -18.98 -21.13
C ALA A 480 32.41 -19.15 -22.14
N ASN A 481 31.16 -19.23 -21.65
CA ASN A 481 29.98 -19.48 -22.48
C ASN A 481 29.26 -18.20 -22.94
N ASN A 482 29.52 -17.07 -22.28
CA ASN A 482 28.77 -15.83 -22.42
C ASN A 482 27.28 -15.99 -22.02
N ASP A 483 27.05 -16.44 -20.78
CA ASP A 483 25.73 -16.65 -20.21
C ASP A 483 25.63 -16.21 -18.73
N ILE A 484 24.39 -16.05 -18.25
CA ILE A 484 24.08 -15.89 -16.82
C ILE A 484 23.23 -17.09 -16.40
N GLN A 485 23.53 -17.71 -15.26
CA GLN A 485 22.80 -18.87 -14.76
C GLN A 485 22.13 -18.54 -13.42
N ARG A 486 20.87 -18.96 -13.28
CA ARG A 486 20.08 -18.74 -12.06
C ARG A 486 20.09 -19.99 -11.18
N TYR A 487 20.25 -19.76 -9.88
CA TYR A 487 20.28 -20.79 -8.85
C TYR A 487 19.34 -20.42 -7.69
N ASN A 488 18.74 -21.43 -7.09
CA ASN A 488 17.91 -21.28 -5.92
C ASN A 488 18.76 -20.86 -4.69
N MET A 489 18.46 -19.72 -4.09
CA MET A 489 19.25 -19.13 -2.99
C MET A 489 19.28 -19.99 -1.71
N THR A 490 18.34 -20.92 -1.53
CA THR A 490 18.26 -21.79 -0.36
C THR A 490 19.00 -23.12 -0.57
N THR A 491 19.02 -23.64 -1.80
CA THR A 491 19.49 -25.02 -2.08
C THR A 491 20.70 -25.11 -3.02
N GLY A 492 21.11 -24.02 -3.67
CA GLY A 492 22.16 -24.03 -4.69
C GLY A 492 21.74 -24.74 -5.99
N ALA A 493 20.48 -25.19 -6.10
CA ALA A 493 20.00 -25.90 -7.28
C ALA A 493 19.87 -24.96 -8.49
N TYR A 494 20.42 -25.39 -9.63
CA TYR A 494 20.24 -24.72 -10.93
C TYR A 494 18.75 -24.63 -11.31
N ILE A 495 18.37 -23.50 -11.89
CA ILE A 495 17.01 -23.19 -12.36
C ILE A 495 17.01 -23.13 -13.89
N ASP A 496 17.67 -22.14 -14.47
CA ASP A 496 17.80 -21.93 -15.91
C ASP A 496 19.03 -21.07 -16.29
N THR A 497 19.36 -21.07 -17.59
CA THR A 497 20.39 -20.23 -18.20
C THR A 497 19.74 -19.10 -19.01
N ILE A 498 20.10 -17.86 -18.69
CA ILE A 498 19.76 -16.66 -19.45
C ILE A 498 20.93 -16.33 -20.40
N ASN A 499 20.81 -16.78 -21.64
CA ASN A 499 21.84 -16.59 -22.68
C ASN A 499 22.01 -15.10 -23.04
N LEU A 500 23.24 -14.64 -23.32
CA LEU A 500 23.51 -13.28 -23.78
C LEU A 500 23.57 -13.22 -25.33
N PRO A 501 22.70 -12.44 -26.00
CA PRO A 501 22.59 -12.44 -27.45
C PRO A 501 23.67 -11.59 -28.11
N GLY A 502 24.80 -12.22 -28.39
CA GLY A 502 25.95 -11.62 -29.03
C GLY A 502 27.10 -12.61 -29.17
N SER A 503 26.84 -13.81 -29.68
CA SER A 503 27.78 -14.95 -29.64
C SER A 503 29.01 -14.78 -30.57
N TYR A 504 29.89 -13.84 -30.23
CA TYR A 504 31.24 -13.75 -30.77
C TYR A 504 32.10 -14.79 -30.03
N ALA A 505 32.63 -15.77 -30.75
CA ALA A 505 33.49 -16.80 -30.16
C ALA A 505 34.75 -16.16 -29.54
N GLY A 506 34.76 -16.01 -28.21
CA GLY A 506 35.81 -15.32 -27.45
C GLY A 506 35.36 -14.07 -26.68
N SER A 507 34.08 -13.65 -26.73
CA SER A 507 33.56 -12.65 -25.80
C SER A 507 33.07 -13.32 -24.51
N GLY A 508 33.76 -13.07 -23.41
CA GLY A 508 33.37 -13.55 -22.09
C GLY A 508 32.59 -12.51 -21.30
N THR A 509 31.60 -12.96 -20.52
CA THR A 509 30.89 -12.13 -19.54
C THR A 509 31.72 -12.00 -18.26
N TYR A 510 32.03 -10.77 -17.83
CA TYR A 510 32.88 -10.52 -16.65
C TYR A 510 32.10 -10.13 -15.39
N ASP A 511 31.03 -9.35 -15.53
CA ASP A 511 30.26 -8.75 -14.43
C ASP A 511 28.75 -8.80 -14.73
N ILE A 512 27.93 -8.86 -13.68
CA ILE A 512 26.46 -8.90 -13.73
C ILE A 512 25.83 -8.07 -12.62
N GLN A 513 25.12 -7.00 -12.99
CA GLN A 513 24.40 -6.13 -12.05
C GLN A 513 22.94 -5.89 -12.48
N SER A 514 22.13 -5.23 -11.64
CA SER A 514 20.68 -5.12 -11.87
C SER A 514 20.06 -3.80 -11.44
N SER A 515 19.02 -3.35 -12.14
CA SER A 515 18.34 -2.08 -11.86
C SER A 515 17.12 -2.25 -10.94
N PRO A 516 16.60 -1.17 -10.31
CA PRO A 516 15.33 -1.19 -9.57
C PRO A 516 14.07 -1.56 -10.39
N CYS A 517 14.22 -1.89 -11.67
CA CYS A 517 13.15 -2.29 -12.59
C CYS A 517 13.37 -3.72 -13.13
N ASP A 518 14.05 -4.56 -12.34
CA ASP A 518 14.30 -6.00 -12.58
C ASP A 518 15.03 -6.37 -13.88
N VAL A 519 15.77 -5.41 -14.46
CA VAL A 519 16.67 -5.65 -15.60
C VAL A 519 18.02 -6.13 -15.09
N VAL A 520 18.53 -7.24 -15.64
CA VAL A 520 19.90 -7.75 -15.43
C VAL A 520 20.80 -7.34 -16.60
N TYR A 521 21.92 -6.70 -16.28
CA TYR A 521 22.93 -6.18 -17.21
C TYR A 521 24.18 -7.05 -17.12
N ALA A 522 24.89 -7.27 -18.23
CA ALA A 522 26.14 -8.01 -18.25
C ALA A 522 27.21 -7.30 -19.11
N ALA A 523 28.46 -7.36 -18.68
CA ALA A 523 29.59 -6.73 -19.38
C ALA A 523 30.44 -7.78 -20.14
N GLU A 524 30.64 -7.59 -21.45
CA GLU A 524 31.37 -8.54 -22.31
C GLU A 524 32.71 -8.03 -22.85
N ALA A 525 33.64 -8.96 -23.14
CA ALA A 525 34.94 -8.64 -23.75
C ALA A 525 34.85 -7.91 -25.11
N ALA A 526 33.80 -8.17 -25.90
CA ALA A 526 33.70 -7.74 -27.30
C ALA A 526 32.82 -6.49 -27.51
N SER A 527 33.16 -5.41 -26.81
CA SER A 527 32.69 -4.04 -27.13
C SER A 527 31.18 -3.77 -26.96
N GLN A 528 30.44 -4.62 -26.23
CA GLN A 528 29.01 -4.45 -25.96
C GLN A 528 28.70 -4.69 -24.48
N VAL A 529 27.78 -3.89 -23.93
CA VAL A 529 27.05 -4.23 -22.70
C VAL A 529 25.80 -4.97 -23.15
N THR A 530 25.66 -6.22 -22.75
CA THR A 530 24.62 -7.11 -23.26
C THR A 530 23.61 -7.42 -22.16
N ARG A 531 22.32 -7.26 -22.45
CA ARG A 531 21.23 -7.64 -21.53
C ARG A 531 20.87 -9.11 -21.78
N SER A 532 20.87 -9.93 -20.74
CA SER A 532 20.57 -11.36 -20.86
C SER A 532 19.15 -11.62 -21.35
N ALA A 533 18.95 -12.59 -22.22
CA ALA A 533 17.72 -12.80 -22.98
C ALA A 533 16.54 -13.40 -22.19
N GLY A 534 15.97 -12.61 -21.27
CA GLY A 534 14.59 -12.75 -20.79
C GLY A 534 13.64 -11.87 -21.61
N THR A 535 13.11 -12.38 -22.72
CA THR A 535 11.97 -11.81 -23.48
C THR A 535 11.96 -10.29 -23.76
N SER A 536 13.08 -9.69 -24.21
CA SER A 536 13.06 -8.40 -24.95
C SER A 536 14.36 -8.10 -25.74
N PRO A 537 14.27 -7.47 -26.94
CA PRO A 537 15.38 -7.22 -27.89
C PRO A 537 16.14 -5.87 -27.73
N PHE A 538 16.99 -5.54 -28.72
CA PHE A 538 18.24 -4.77 -28.55
C PHE A 538 18.41 -3.58 -29.49
N LEU A 539 19.24 -2.63 -29.05
CA LEU A 539 19.98 -1.68 -29.88
C LEU A 539 21.41 -1.58 -29.30
N SER A 540 22.44 -1.37 -30.13
CA SER A 540 23.84 -1.41 -29.69
C SER A 540 24.60 -0.11 -29.99
N LEU A 541 25.47 0.31 -29.05
CA LEU A 541 26.59 1.22 -29.35
C LEU A 541 27.70 1.22 -28.26
N ALA A 542 28.95 1.07 -28.70
CA ALA A 542 30.20 1.54 -28.07
C ALA A 542 30.58 1.16 -26.61
N TYR A 543 31.26 0.01 -26.45
CA TYR A 543 32.50 -0.21 -25.68
C TYR A 543 32.64 0.43 -24.27
N VAL A 544 32.49 -0.40 -23.22
CA VAL A 544 33.06 -0.17 -21.87
C VAL A 544 33.32 -1.50 -21.14
N PRO A 545 34.45 -1.69 -20.42
CA PRO A 545 34.65 -2.83 -19.51
C PRO A 545 34.33 -2.48 -18.04
N SER A 546 33.41 -3.24 -17.42
CA SER A 546 32.93 -3.22 -16.00
C SER A 546 31.80 -2.23 -15.63
N ALA A 547 30.56 -2.71 -15.45
CA ALA A 547 29.35 -1.86 -15.34
C ALA A 547 28.52 -2.12 -14.06
N ILE A 548 28.50 -1.17 -13.11
CA ILE A 548 27.96 -1.38 -11.75
C ILE A 548 26.98 -0.29 -11.32
N ILE A 549 25.73 -0.71 -11.10
CA ILE A 549 24.62 0.14 -10.67
C ILE A 549 24.78 0.48 -9.18
N LEU A 550 24.68 1.77 -8.85
CA LEU A 550 24.75 2.27 -7.48
C LEU A 550 23.48 3.05 -7.13
N THR A 551 22.54 2.36 -6.47
CA THR A 551 21.22 2.88 -6.14
C THR A 551 21.27 3.89 -4.98
N VAL A 552 20.90 5.14 -5.27
CA VAL A 552 20.27 5.99 -4.24
C VAL A 552 18.89 5.38 -3.95
N PRO A 553 18.48 5.18 -2.67
CA PRO A 553 17.16 4.65 -2.39
C PRO A 553 16.06 5.61 -2.88
N ASN A 554 15.22 5.15 -3.81
CA ASN A 554 14.10 5.95 -4.34
C ASN A 554 13.12 6.37 -3.24
N THR A 555 12.93 5.51 -2.23
CA THR A 555 12.21 5.78 -1.00
C THR A 555 13.14 5.52 0.18
N VAL A 556 13.13 6.42 1.18
CA VAL A 556 13.76 6.18 2.49
C VAL A 556 12.72 6.28 3.60
N ASP A 557 12.88 5.46 4.65
CA ASP A 557 12.10 5.55 5.88
C ASP A 557 12.83 6.48 6.86
N ALA A 558 12.18 7.56 7.28
CA ALA A 558 12.77 8.59 8.15
C ALA A 558 13.18 8.06 9.53
N SER A 559 12.58 6.96 10.03
CA SER A 559 12.93 6.38 11.33
C SER A 559 14.35 5.80 11.35
N THR A 560 14.83 5.33 10.19
CA THR A 560 16.17 4.73 10.02
C THR A 560 17.31 5.72 10.20
N PHE A 561 17.04 7.03 10.16
CA PHE A 561 18.03 8.10 10.39
C PHE A 561 18.23 8.44 11.88
N GLY A 562 17.85 7.53 12.78
CA GLY A 562 18.01 7.66 14.22
C GLY A 562 16.94 8.53 14.86
N TYR A 563 15.67 8.12 14.75
CA TYR A 563 14.54 8.77 15.42
C TYR A 563 14.77 8.89 16.94
N ASP A 564 14.51 10.09 17.48
CA ASP A 564 14.53 10.43 18.91
C ASP A 564 13.15 11.02 19.28
N GLU A 565 12.51 10.47 20.31
CA GLU A 565 11.20 10.93 20.79
C GLU A 565 11.20 12.35 21.36
N VAL A 566 12.37 12.84 21.80
CA VAL A 566 12.58 14.17 22.38
C VAL A 566 12.93 15.21 21.31
N ASP A 567 13.69 14.82 20.28
CA ASP A 567 14.07 15.67 19.15
C ASP A 567 14.35 14.91 17.85
N ALA A 568 13.28 14.59 17.11
CA ALA A 568 13.36 13.92 15.82
C ALA A 568 13.85 14.83 14.67
N THR A 569 14.28 16.08 14.94
CA THR A 569 14.70 17.03 13.88
C THR A 569 15.79 16.42 13.00
N THR A 570 16.85 15.88 13.62
CA THR A 570 18.01 15.36 12.88
C THR A 570 17.63 14.20 11.99
N ALA A 571 16.80 13.26 12.47
CA ALA A 571 16.35 12.12 11.69
C ALA A 571 15.49 12.55 10.49
N LEU A 572 14.45 13.36 10.71
CA LEU A 572 13.56 13.79 9.64
C LEU A 572 14.27 14.69 8.62
N GLN A 573 15.14 15.61 9.08
CA GLN A 573 15.90 16.47 8.18
C GLN A 573 16.98 15.70 7.41
N ALA A 574 17.61 14.68 8.00
CA ALA A 574 18.56 13.81 7.30
C ALA A 574 17.85 12.95 6.24
N ALA A 575 16.66 12.41 6.55
CA ALA A 575 15.84 11.69 5.57
C ALA A 575 15.45 12.58 4.38
N ILE A 576 15.03 13.83 4.64
CA ILE A 576 14.76 14.84 3.62
C ILE A 576 16.01 15.21 2.81
N ASN A 577 17.17 15.34 3.46
CA ASN A 577 18.44 15.69 2.82
C ASN A 577 19.14 14.51 2.12
N SER A 578 18.65 13.27 2.25
CA SER A 578 19.27 12.05 1.71
C SER A 578 19.40 11.99 0.19
N GLY A 579 18.70 12.88 -0.53
CA GLY A 579 18.58 12.84 -1.99
C GLY A 579 17.50 11.86 -2.49
N ALA A 580 16.82 11.13 -1.59
CA ALA A 580 15.72 10.26 -1.95
C ALA A 580 14.56 11.02 -2.59
N ARG A 581 13.95 10.42 -3.63
CA ARG A 581 12.80 10.98 -4.35
C ARG A 581 11.54 11.01 -3.48
N THR A 582 11.42 10.03 -2.60
CA THR A 582 10.32 9.86 -1.64
C THR A 582 10.87 9.68 -0.23
N VAL A 583 10.28 10.37 0.75
CA VAL A 583 10.56 10.17 2.18
C VAL A 583 9.28 9.65 2.83
N TYR A 584 9.35 8.47 3.43
CA TYR A 584 8.28 7.91 4.25
C TYR A 584 8.52 8.29 5.71
N VAL A 585 7.49 8.79 6.38
CA VAL A 585 7.52 9.18 7.80
C VAL A 585 6.52 8.29 8.54
N PRO A 586 6.99 7.23 9.23
CA PRO A 586 6.10 6.26 9.88
C PRO A 586 5.45 6.80 11.16
N ASN A 587 4.32 6.17 11.52
CA ASN A 587 3.64 6.41 12.78
C ASN A 587 4.32 5.62 13.91
N MET A 588 5.24 6.28 14.61
CA MET A 588 5.95 5.70 15.76
C MET A 588 5.06 5.43 16.99
N GLY A 589 3.76 5.76 16.95
CA GLY A 589 2.86 5.77 18.10
C GLY A 589 3.07 6.95 19.07
N ILE A 590 4.11 7.76 18.81
CA ILE A 590 4.55 8.93 19.57
C ILE A 590 4.96 10.06 18.60
N PRO A 591 4.98 11.33 19.04
CA PRO A 591 5.16 12.46 18.12
C PRO A 591 6.56 12.52 17.52
N TRP A 592 6.64 12.97 16.27
CA TRP A 592 7.85 13.52 15.68
C TRP A 592 8.04 14.94 16.22
N ASN A 593 8.62 15.06 17.42
CA ASN A 593 8.94 16.35 18.03
C ASN A 593 10.12 17.00 17.29
N VAL A 594 9.89 18.08 16.55
CA VAL A 594 10.89 18.71 15.67
C VAL A 594 11.00 20.22 15.88
N THR A 595 12.17 20.77 15.58
CA THR A 595 12.41 22.19 15.28
C THR A 595 12.16 22.46 13.77
N PRO A 596 12.29 23.69 13.23
CA PRO A 596 11.93 23.96 11.83
C PRO A 596 12.56 23.02 10.79
N ILE A 597 11.72 22.37 9.98
CA ILE A 597 12.15 21.44 8.92
C ILE A 597 12.19 22.16 7.56
N PHE A 598 13.30 22.01 6.85
CA PHE A 598 13.57 22.65 5.57
C PHE A 598 13.36 21.67 4.41
N LEU A 599 12.43 21.99 3.51
CA LEU A 599 12.05 21.16 2.37
C LEU A 599 13.01 21.33 1.19
N VAL A 600 13.21 20.27 0.41
CA VAL A 600 14.05 20.24 -0.80
C VAL A 600 13.19 20.14 -2.08
N SER A 601 13.77 20.48 -3.23
CA SER A 601 13.09 20.35 -4.52
C SER A 601 13.03 18.90 -4.99
N ASN A 602 12.04 18.57 -5.82
CA ASN A 602 11.84 17.25 -6.45
C ASN A 602 11.63 16.10 -5.43
N GLN A 603 10.94 16.34 -4.32
CA GLN A 603 10.70 15.34 -3.28
C GLN A 603 9.20 15.19 -2.98
N GLU A 604 8.77 13.95 -2.75
CA GLU A 604 7.49 13.63 -2.12
C GLU A 604 7.73 13.16 -0.68
N ILE A 605 6.97 13.68 0.28
CA ILE A 605 7.02 13.26 1.68
C ILE A 605 5.65 12.68 2.03
N ILE A 606 5.65 11.40 2.42
CA ILE A 606 4.46 10.62 2.75
C ILE A 606 4.48 10.40 4.26
N PHE A 607 3.48 10.96 4.94
CA PHE A 607 3.24 10.74 6.36
C PHE A 607 2.19 9.65 6.51
N GLU A 608 2.48 8.63 7.32
CA GLU A 608 1.53 7.56 7.65
C GLU A 608 0.29 8.10 8.39
N ASP A 609 -0.82 7.35 8.34
CA ASP A 609 -2.02 7.70 9.10
C ASP A 609 -1.72 7.79 10.61
N GLY A 610 -2.33 8.77 11.27
CA GLY A 610 -2.12 9.08 12.69
C GLY A 610 -0.75 9.71 13.04
N VAL A 611 0.18 9.90 12.09
CA VAL A 611 1.46 10.59 12.35
C VAL A 611 1.23 11.97 12.92
N LEU A 612 1.92 12.30 14.01
CA LEU A 612 1.91 13.61 14.64
C LEU A 612 3.30 14.25 14.53
N VAL A 613 3.50 15.13 13.54
CA VAL A 613 4.66 16.03 13.52
C VAL A 613 4.34 17.20 14.41
N GLN A 614 5.18 17.44 15.42
CA GLN A 614 4.89 18.36 16.51
C GLN A 614 6.04 19.34 16.75
N ALA A 615 5.73 20.62 16.93
CA ALA A 615 6.73 21.60 17.37
C ALA A 615 7.37 21.18 18.69
N LYS A 616 8.70 21.17 18.75
CA LYS A 616 9.47 20.97 19.99
C LYS A 616 9.22 22.13 20.96
N LYS A 617 8.92 21.81 22.23
CA LYS A 617 8.39 22.78 23.21
C LYS A 617 9.36 23.94 23.46
N GLY A 618 8.91 25.18 23.27
CA GLY A 618 9.68 26.40 23.52
C GLY A 618 10.82 26.69 22.52
N PHE A 619 10.92 25.97 21.39
CA PHE A 619 11.98 26.22 20.39
C PHE A 619 11.59 27.22 19.28
N PHE A 620 10.30 27.43 19.02
CA PHE A 620 9.80 28.27 17.91
C PHE A 620 9.58 29.72 18.37
N THR A 621 10.65 30.36 18.87
CA THR A 621 10.60 31.71 19.44
C THR A 621 10.99 32.81 18.45
N GLY A 622 11.50 32.47 17.26
CA GLY A 622 11.98 33.39 16.24
C GLY A 622 10.89 33.90 15.29
N GLU A 623 11.10 35.10 14.75
CA GLU A 623 10.16 35.79 13.85
C GLU A 623 10.11 35.22 12.42
N THR A 624 10.84 34.15 12.09
CA THR A 624 10.63 33.43 10.81
C THR A 624 10.56 31.92 10.98
N ASP A 625 10.34 31.46 12.21
CA ASP A 625 10.20 30.03 12.50
C ASP A 625 8.90 29.52 11.88
N CYS A 626 8.87 28.24 11.51
CA CYS A 626 7.70 27.55 10.96
C CYS A 626 7.97 26.04 10.98
N LEU A 627 6.93 25.21 11.09
CA LEU A 627 7.13 23.75 11.23
C LEU A 627 7.77 23.15 9.96
N PHE A 628 7.29 23.56 8.78
CA PHE A 628 7.89 23.24 7.48
C PHE A 628 8.16 24.50 6.65
N LYS A 629 9.35 24.59 6.05
CA LYS A 629 9.85 25.78 5.33
C LYS A 629 10.33 25.43 3.92
N ALA A 630 9.84 26.14 2.91
CA ALA A 630 10.34 26.06 1.54
C ALA A 630 10.52 27.48 0.94
N GLU A 631 11.71 27.75 0.41
CA GLU A 631 12.01 28.98 -0.33
C GLU A 631 12.78 28.64 -1.62
N GLY A 632 12.27 29.12 -2.76
CA GLY A 632 12.84 28.84 -4.08
C GLY A 632 12.81 27.36 -4.50
N LYS A 633 11.95 26.55 -3.90
CA LYS A 633 11.87 25.09 -4.14
C LYS A 633 10.82 24.73 -5.19
N THR A 634 11.02 23.63 -5.90
CA THR A 634 10.16 23.19 -6.99
C THR A 634 9.78 21.71 -6.85
N ASN A 635 8.60 21.33 -7.36
CA ASN A 635 8.14 19.93 -7.41
C ASN A 635 8.11 19.26 -6.02
N ILE A 636 7.40 19.85 -5.06
CA ILE A 636 7.20 19.31 -3.70
C ILE A 636 5.82 18.67 -3.61
N THR A 637 5.73 17.49 -3.01
CA THR A 637 4.46 16.92 -2.55
C THR A 637 4.55 16.56 -1.07
N LEU A 638 3.59 17.02 -0.27
CA LEU A 638 3.36 16.57 1.10
C LEU A 638 2.00 15.85 1.14
N THR A 639 1.99 14.56 1.46
CA THR A 639 0.78 13.72 1.49
C THR A 639 0.68 13.05 2.85
N GLY A 640 -0.45 13.20 3.55
CA GLY A 640 -0.66 12.56 4.84
C GLY A 640 -2.12 12.59 5.28
N TYR A 641 -2.95 11.70 4.73
CA TYR A 641 -4.34 11.57 5.14
C TYR A 641 -4.39 11.04 6.58
N GLY A 642 -5.00 11.82 7.49
CA GLY A 642 -5.03 11.53 8.93
C GLY A 642 -3.77 11.99 9.70
N ALA A 643 -2.70 12.37 9.00
CA ALA A 643 -1.52 12.96 9.62
C ALA A 643 -1.79 14.39 10.13
N ARG A 644 -1.09 14.76 11.20
CA ARG A 644 -1.28 16.01 11.95
C ARG A 644 0.03 16.77 12.12
N PHE A 645 0.03 18.03 11.69
CA PHE A 645 1.09 19.00 11.88
C PHE A 645 0.67 19.96 13.00
N ARG A 646 1.12 19.68 14.24
CA ARG A 646 0.74 20.43 15.44
C ARG A 646 1.86 21.37 15.87
N MET A 647 1.56 22.65 16.00
CA MET A 647 2.41 23.58 16.75
C MET A 647 1.86 23.75 18.17
N ARG A 648 2.48 24.61 18.99
CA ARG A 648 2.10 24.85 20.39
C ARG A 648 1.71 26.30 20.58
N LYS A 649 0.52 26.67 20.12
CA LYS A 649 -0.09 28.00 20.29
C LYS A 649 0.09 28.59 21.69
N GLU A 650 0.04 27.74 22.71
CA GLU A 650 0.26 28.06 24.11
C GLU A 650 1.70 28.50 24.46
N ASP A 651 2.72 28.02 23.75
CA ASP A 651 4.13 28.42 23.94
C ASP A 651 4.42 29.84 23.39
N TYR A 652 3.51 30.41 22.59
CA TYR A 652 3.72 31.71 21.92
C TYR A 652 2.94 32.87 22.56
N VAL A 653 2.16 32.60 23.60
CA VAL A 653 1.31 33.60 24.28
C VAL A 653 2.19 34.70 24.90
N GLY A 654 2.03 35.92 24.38
CA GLY A 654 2.81 37.09 24.82
C GLY A 654 4.10 37.36 24.03
N LEU A 655 4.43 36.54 23.03
CA LEU A 655 5.44 36.90 22.02
C LEU A 655 4.86 37.91 21.02
N SER A 656 5.72 38.81 20.51
CA SER A 656 5.36 39.73 19.42
C SER A 656 5.42 39.06 18.04
N GLY A 657 4.83 39.73 17.05
CA GLY A 657 4.87 39.35 15.63
C GLY A 657 3.81 38.33 15.21
N GLU A 658 3.53 38.28 13.91
CA GLU A 658 2.45 37.51 13.26
C GLU A 658 2.91 36.12 12.76
N TRP A 659 4.15 35.75 13.05
CA TRP A 659 4.88 34.61 12.47
C TRP A 659 4.69 33.30 13.26
N ARG A 660 5.44 32.23 12.92
CA ARG A 660 5.31 30.83 13.43
C ARG A 660 4.20 30.05 12.70
N MET A 661 4.37 29.94 11.39
CA MET A 661 3.45 29.24 10.47
C MET A 661 3.60 27.71 10.49
N GLY A 662 2.54 26.99 10.14
CA GLY A 662 2.60 25.53 9.96
C GLY A 662 3.44 25.14 8.73
N VAL A 663 3.05 25.61 7.54
CA VAL A 663 3.80 25.43 6.29
C VAL A 663 4.04 26.80 5.64
N TRP A 664 5.30 27.11 5.31
CA TRP A 664 5.71 28.40 4.74
C TRP A 664 6.35 28.21 3.35
N LEU A 665 5.72 28.78 2.32
CA LEU A 665 6.14 28.69 0.93
C LEU A 665 6.46 30.08 0.36
N ARG A 666 7.69 30.30 -0.13
CA ARG A 666 8.07 31.51 -0.88
C ARG A 666 8.78 31.20 -2.19
N THR A 667 8.35 31.83 -3.29
CA THR A 667 8.97 31.66 -4.62
C THR A 667 9.00 30.19 -5.08
N CYS A 668 8.07 29.36 -4.59
CA CYS A 668 8.02 27.94 -4.87
C CYS A 668 7.13 27.64 -6.07
N SER A 669 7.38 26.53 -6.77
CA SER A 669 6.49 26.08 -7.85
C SER A 669 6.18 24.59 -7.84
N ASN A 670 5.01 24.22 -8.36
CA ASN A 670 4.51 22.84 -8.39
C ASN A 670 4.50 22.21 -6.98
N VAL A 671 3.80 22.85 -6.03
CA VAL A 671 3.70 22.36 -4.64
C VAL A 671 2.32 21.77 -4.38
N ASN A 672 2.27 20.58 -3.79
CA ASN A 672 1.06 19.87 -3.39
C ASN A 672 1.06 19.63 -1.88
N ILE A 673 -0.05 19.94 -1.20
CA ILE A 673 -0.27 19.62 0.22
C ILE A 673 -1.63 18.90 0.33
N ARG A 674 -1.65 17.67 0.86
CA ARG A 674 -2.80 16.77 0.76
C ARG A 674 -3.14 16.00 2.04
N GLY A 675 -4.42 15.99 2.41
CA GLY A 675 -5.01 15.06 3.40
C GLY A 675 -4.78 15.37 4.89
N MET A 676 -3.84 16.26 5.20
CA MET A 676 -3.34 16.51 6.55
C MET A 676 -4.08 17.61 7.31
N ARG A 677 -3.93 17.59 8.62
CA ARG A 677 -4.47 18.59 9.56
C ARG A 677 -3.35 19.45 10.13
N ILE A 678 -3.40 20.76 9.90
CA ILE A 678 -2.43 21.75 10.37
C ILE A 678 -3.09 22.55 11.49
N GLU A 679 -2.58 22.41 12.71
CA GLU A 679 -3.27 22.85 13.92
C GLU A 679 -2.37 23.58 14.93
N ASN A 680 -2.98 24.51 15.67
CA ASN A 680 -2.37 25.21 16.80
C ASN A 680 -1.11 26.02 16.43
N THR A 681 -1.03 26.60 15.22
CA THR A 681 0.11 27.44 14.79
C THR A 681 0.15 28.80 15.50
N GLY A 682 1.35 29.38 15.60
CA GLY A 682 1.58 30.68 16.26
C GLY A 682 1.41 31.90 15.36
N GLY A 683 1.20 31.64 14.07
CA GLY A 683 0.77 32.57 13.03
C GLY A 683 -0.27 31.85 12.17
N ASP A 684 -0.02 31.74 10.87
CA ASP A 684 -0.95 31.11 9.92
C ASP A 684 -0.81 29.58 9.84
N GLY A 685 -1.82 28.87 9.33
CA GLY A 685 -1.71 27.44 9.01
C GLY A 685 -0.77 27.18 7.82
N VAL A 686 -1.12 27.72 6.66
CA VAL A 686 -0.25 27.74 5.46
C VAL A 686 -0.04 29.18 4.99
N TYR A 687 1.20 29.55 4.66
CA TYR A 687 1.55 30.85 4.09
C TYR A 687 2.16 30.69 2.69
N ILE A 688 1.68 31.48 1.73
CA ILE A 688 2.13 31.49 0.33
C ILE A 688 2.53 32.92 -0.06
N GLY A 689 3.82 33.17 -0.36
CA GLY A 689 4.30 34.49 -0.76
C GLY A 689 5.48 34.50 -1.72
N GLN A 690 6.14 35.65 -1.86
CA GLN A 690 7.21 35.87 -2.84
C GLN A 690 8.56 36.33 -2.27
N ASN A 691 9.64 36.00 -2.98
CA ASN A 691 11.01 36.48 -2.78
C ASN A 691 11.92 36.19 -4.02
N PRO A 692 12.01 37.06 -5.03
CA PRO A 692 11.13 38.19 -5.32
C PRO A 692 9.87 37.80 -6.12
N SER A 693 9.81 36.59 -6.67
CA SER A 693 8.75 36.17 -7.61
C SER A 693 7.59 35.43 -6.93
N PRO A 694 6.35 35.52 -7.43
CA PRO A 694 5.19 34.78 -6.94
C PRO A 694 5.43 33.27 -6.88
N CYS A 695 4.79 32.58 -5.92
CA CYS A 695 4.62 31.13 -5.99
C CYS A 695 3.80 30.73 -7.23
N GLN A 696 3.98 29.52 -7.77
CA GLN A 696 3.32 29.10 -9.01
C GLN A 696 2.79 27.66 -8.99
N ASN A 697 1.57 27.43 -9.47
CA ASN A 697 0.95 26.10 -9.57
C ASN A 697 0.95 25.37 -8.21
N ILE A 698 0.28 25.98 -7.23
CA ILE A 698 0.16 25.48 -5.84
C ILE A 698 -1.20 24.79 -5.69
N THR A 699 -1.23 23.62 -5.04
CA THR A 699 -2.46 22.88 -4.74
C THR A 699 -2.51 22.48 -3.28
N ILE A 700 -3.56 22.91 -2.58
CA ILE A 700 -3.89 22.50 -1.21
C ILE A 700 -5.24 21.79 -1.28
N LYS A 701 -5.29 20.53 -0.86
CA LYS A 701 -6.48 19.70 -1.07
C LYS A 701 -6.73 18.74 0.09
N ASP A 702 -7.99 18.58 0.49
CA ASP A 702 -8.39 17.68 1.58
C ASP A 702 -7.67 18.02 2.91
N VAL A 703 -7.31 19.29 3.12
CA VAL A 703 -6.55 19.79 4.27
C VAL A 703 -7.45 20.46 5.29
N VAL A 704 -7.17 20.24 6.58
CA VAL A 704 -7.86 20.91 7.70
C VAL A 704 -6.91 21.90 8.37
N CYS A 705 -7.28 23.18 8.44
CA CYS A 705 -6.63 24.18 9.28
C CYS A 705 -7.52 24.49 10.50
N GLU A 706 -7.04 24.25 11.72
CA GLU A 706 -7.81 24.40 12.97
C GLU A 706 -7.03 25.11 14.07
N ASP A 707 -7.71 25.97 14.85
CA ASP A 707 -7.19 26.67 16.04
C ASP A 707 -5.85 27.40 15.83
N ASN A 708 -5.54 27.83 14.60
CA ASN A 708 -4.34 28.62 14.31
C ASN A 708 -4.45 30.04 14.91
N ALA A 709 -3.33 30.64 15.31
CA ALA A 709 -3.34 31.93 16.02
C ALA A 709 -3.76 33.10 15.12
N ARG A 710 -3.30 33.10 13.86
CA ARG A 710 -3.66 34.06 12.82
C ARG A 710 -4.56 33.37 11.79
N ASN A 711 -4.19 33.29 10.52
CA ASN A 711 -5.11 32.81 9.49
C ASN A 711 -5.09 31.29 9.31
N GLY A 712 -6.14 30.72 8.71
CA GLY A 712 -6.13 29.31 8.29
C GLY A 712 -5.14 29.10 7.13
N ILE A 713 -5.27 29.92 6.09
CA ILE A 713 -4.31 30.05 4.98
C ILE A 713 -4.14 31.53 4.63
N SER A 714 -2.90 31.97 4.41
CA SER A 714 -2.53 33.31 3.92
C SER A 714 -1.88 33.24 2.55
N VAL A 715 -2.31 34.12 1.64
CA VAL A 715 -1.91 34.14 0.23
C VAL A 715 -1.50 35.55 -0.19
N VAL A 716 -0.21 35.84 -0.08
CA VAL A 716 0.39 37.13 -0.44
C VAL A 716 0.61 37.24 -1.94
N SER A 717 1.23 36.23 -2.56
CA SER A 717 1.56 36.27 -3.99
C SER A 717 1.69 34.88 -4.63
N VAL A 718 0.78 34.58 -5.55
CA VAL A 718 0.66 33.30 -6.26
C VAL A 718 0.08 33.45 -7.68
N ILE A 719 0.53 32.60 -8.60
CA ILE A 719 -0.08 32.39 -9.92
C ILE A 719 -0.51 30.92 -10.02
N LYS A 720 -1.79 30.66 -10.32
CA LYS A 720 -2.42 29.34 -10.33
C LYS A 720 -2.37 28.67 -8.94
N LEU A 721 -3.39 28.95 -8.13
CA LEU A 721 -3.64 28.30 -6.83
C LEU A 721 -4.94 27.48 -6.91
N LEU A 722 -4.93 26.28 -6.36
CA LEU A 722 -6.15 25.49 -6.09
C LEU A 722 -6.24 25.20 -4.58
N ILE A 723 -7.36 25.60 -3.98
CA ILE A 723 -7.81 25.16 -2.65
C ILE A 723 -9.09 24.35 -2.87
N GLU A 724 -9.06 23.05 -2.57
CA GLU A 724 -10.18 22.13 -2.84
C GLU A 724 -10.51 21.25 -1.62
N ASN A 725 -11.80 21.14 -1.28
CA ASN A 725 -12.30 20.26 -0.21
C ASN A 725 -11.57 20.45 1.14
N CYS A 726 -11.19 21.68 1.47
CA CYS A 726 -10.48 22.02 2.70
C CYS A 726 -11.44 22.52 3.79
N ILE A 727 -11.05 22.40 5.06
CA ILE A 727 -11.80 22.95 6.21
C ILE A 727 -10.90 23.94 6.94
N LEU A 728 -11.31 25.21 7.03
CA LEU A 728 -10.52 26.29 7.62
C LEU A 728 -11.36 26.94 8.73
N ARG A 729 -11.00 26.68 10.00
CA ARG A 729 -11.90 26.99 11.11
C ARG A 729 -11.23 27.43 12.41
N THR A 730 -11.99 28.14 13.24
CA THR A 730 -11.64 28.48 14.65
C THR A 730 -10.33 29.25 14.85
N THR A 731 -9.85 29.93 13.81
CA THR A 731 -8.71 30.87 13.88
C THR A 731 -8.93 31.91 14.98
N SER A 732 -7.92 32.14 15.82
CA SER A 732 -8.08 32.96 17.02
C SER A 732 -6.76 33.34 17.71
N GLY A 733 -6.49 34.63 17.91
CA GLY A 733 -5.38 35.11 18.75
C GLY A 733 -4.71 36.39 18.24
N LEU A 734 -4.32 36.43 16.97
CA LEU A 734 -3.60 37.53 16.33
C LEU A 734 -4.29 37.91 15.01
N ALA A 735 -4.58 39.20 14.84
CA ALA A 735 -5.30 39.71 13.67
C ALA A 735 -4.60 39.37 12.33
N PRO A 736 -5.36 39.11 11.25
CA PRO A 736 -6.82 39.28 11.17
C PRO A 736 -7.64 38.10 11.66
N MET A 737 -7.10 36.87 11.74
CA MET A 737 -7.84 35.64 12.14
C MET A 737 -8.89 35.20 11.11
N CYS A 738 -8.59 35.35 9.83
CA CYS A 738 -9.43 34.92 8.71
C CYS A 738 -9.28 33.41 8.45
N GLY A 739 -10.34 32.76 7.96
CA GLY A 739 -10.26 31.38 7.46
C GLY A 739 -9.27 31.26 6.30
N LEU A 740 -9.47 32.03 5.25
CA LEU A 740 -8.53 32.26 4.14
C LEU A 740 -8.34 33.75 3.91
N ASP A 741 -7.11 34.19 3.74
CA ASP A 741 -6.76 35.59 3.51
C ASP A 741 -5.89 35.77 2.27
N PHE A 742 -6.33 36.62 1.36
CA PHE A 742 -5.58 37.03 0.17
C PHE A 742 -4.96 38.40 0.42
N GLU A 743 -3.87 38.41 1.21
CA GLU A 743 -3.19 39.59 1.75
C GLU A 743 -1.90 39.98 0.97
N PRO A 744 -1.98 40.70 -0.16
CA PRO A 744 -0.81 41.24 -0.82
C PRO A 744 -0.12 42.27 0.09
N ASN A 745 1.22 42.23 0.14
CA ASN A 745 2.06 43.07 0.99
C ASN A 745 2.70 44.24 0.22
N GLY A 746 2.67 44.24 -1.11
CA GLY A 746 3.21 45.30 -1.95
C GLY A 746 2.52 45.44 -3.32
N ASP A 747 2.94 46.48 -4.04
CA ASP A 747 2.36 46.95 -5.31
C ASP A 747 2.51 45.99 -6.50
N THR A 748 3.32 44.95 -6.35
CA THR A 748 3.79 44.03 -7.40
C THR A 748 3.49 42.56 -7.09
N ASP A 749 2.80 42.27 -5.98
CA ASP A 749 2.24 40.96 -5.68
C ASP A 749 1.15 40.56 -6.71
N LYS A 750 0.81 39.27 -6.79
CA LYS A 750 -0.16 38.74 -7.77
C LYS A 750 -1.03 37.68 -7.15
N ILE A 751 -2.33 37.69 -7.45
CA ILE A 751 -3.29 36.68 -6.97
C ILE A 751 -4.09 36.19 -8.18
N VAL A 752 -3.40 35.50 -9.10
CA VAL A 752 -3.88 35.24 -10.46
C VAL A 752 -4.25 33.78 -10.64
N ASN A 753 -5.44 33.52 -11.21
CA ASN A 753 -6.03 32.20 -11.43
C ASN A 753 -6.12 31.36 -10.14
N CYS A 754 -6.69 31.95 -9.09
CA CYS A 754 -6.90 31.27 -7.80
C CYS A 754 -8.31 30.65 -7.74
N THR A 755 -8.41 29.32 -7.60
CA THR A 755 -9.68 28.61 -7.42
C THR A 755 -9.82 28.10 -6.00
N VAL A 756 -10.91 28.47 -5.33
CA VAL A 756 -11.29 27.99 -4.00
C VAL A 756 -12.63 27.27 -4.14
N ARG A 757 -12.68 25.96 -3.85
CA ARG A 757 -13.91 25.19 -4.05
C ARG A 757 -14.17 24.03 -3.10
N TYR A 758 -15.45 23.66 -2.98
CA TYR A 758 -15.95 22.57 -2.11
C TYR A 758 -15.50 22.68 -0.64
N SER A 759 -15.09 23.87 -0.20
CA SER A 759 -14.37 24.07 1.07
C SER A 759 -15.26 24.71 2.13
N ILE A 760 -14.96 24.46 3.40
CA ILE A 760 -15.72 24.93 4.56
C ILE A 760 -14.90 25.98 5.32
N PHE A 761 -15.51 27.11 5.61
CA PHE A 761 -14.94 28.22 6.38
C PHE A 761 -15.83 28.46 7.60
N GLU A 762 -15.41 27.98 8.77
CA GLU A 762 -16.30 27.81 9.94
C GLU A 762 -15.78 28.52 11.20
N SER A 763 -16.62 29.34 11.83
CA SER A 763 -16.37 29.87 13.19
C SER A 763 -14.99 30.54 13.39
N ASN A 764 -14.42 31.10 12.31
CA ASN A 764 -13.21 31.91 12.37
C ASN A 764 -13.51 33.23 13.09
N VAL A 765 -12.57 33.76 13.89
CA VAL A 765 -12.87 34.91 14.77
C VAL A 765 -13.19 36.19 14.01
N ASP A 766 -12.61 36.38 12.82
CA ASP A 766 -12.99 37.44 11.87
C ASP A 766 -13.59 36.87 10.57
N HIS A 767 -13.01 37.11 9.39
CA HIS A 767 -13.67 36.78 8.12
C HIS A 767 -13.58 35.28 7.76
N GLY A 768 -14.57 34.76 7.02
CA GLY A 768 -14.49 33.43 6.41
C GLY A 768 -13.44 33.38 5.29
N ILE A 769 -13.59 34.27 4.30
CA ILE A 769 -12.60 34.55 3.25
C ILE A 769 -12.39 36.07 3.16
N ALA A 770 -11.14 36.52 3.09
CA ALA A 770 -10.76 37.92 2.97
C ALA A 770 -9.94 38.19 1.70
N LEU A 771 -10.17 39.34 1.07
CA LEU A 771 -9.37 39.90 -0.02
C LEU A 771 -9.02 41.38 0.26
N PRO A 772 -8.11 41.66 1.22
CA PRO A 772 -7.62 43.01 1.56
C PRO A 772 -6.63 43.56 0.52
N LEU A 773 -7.05 43.68 -0.74
CA LEU A 773 -6.22 44.02 -1.91
C LEU A 773 -5.64 45.45 -1.94
N GLN A 774 -5.66 46.22 -0.85
CA GLN A 774 -5.28 47.65 -0.86
C GLN A 774 -3.79 47.95 -1.06
N MET A 775 -2.91 46.94 -1.04
CA MET A 775 -1.48 47.14 -1.35
C MET A 775 -1.17 47.06 -2.86
N LEU A 776 -2.06 46.48 -3.68
CA LEU A 776 -1.86 46.38 -5.12
C LEU A 776 -2.16 47.72 -5.82
N THR A 777 -1.35 48.09 -6.82
CA THR A 777 -1.61 49.31 -7.60
C THR A 777 -2.74 49.11 -8.62
N ASN A 778 -2.90 47.91 -9.19
CA ASN A 778 -3.96 47.59 -10.15
C ASN A 778 -4.69 46.28 -9.80
N PRO A 779 -5.46 46.22 -8.68
CA PRO A 779 -6.16 45.00 -8.23
C PRO A 779 -7.03 44.34 -9.31
N SER A 780 -7.58 45.15 -10.22
CA SER A 780 -8.43 44.77 -11.36
C SER A 780 -7.71 44.03 -12.49
N THR A 781 -6.36 43.99 -12.48
CA THR A 781 -5.54 43.26 -13.47
C THR A 781 -4.52 42.34 -12.80
N GLU A 782 -4.19 42.56 -11.53
CA GLU A 782 -3.24 41.77 -10.75
C GLU A 782 -3.93 40.65 -9.94
N THR A 783 -5.27 40.56 -9.98
CA THR A 783 -6.04 39.44 -9.41
C THR A 783 -7.03 38.80 -10.38
N SER A 784 -7.22 37.47 -10.27
CA SER A 784 -8.28 36.70 -10.92
C SER A 784 -8.53 35.36 -10.22
N GLY A 785 -9.76 34.86 -10.25
CA GLY A 785 -10.08 33.61 -9.56
C GLY A 785 -11.52 33.12 -9.64
N THR A 786 -11.82 32.09 -8.86
CA THR A 786 -13.17 31.52 -8.70
C THR A 786 -13.36 31.04 -7.26
N ILE A 787 -14.49 31.40 -6.65
CA ILE A 787 -14.95 30.86 -5.36
C ILE A 787 -16.26 30.13 -5.61
N GLU A 788 -16.26 28.80 -5.55
CA GLU A 788 -17.41 27.97 -5.94
C GLU A 788 -17.73 26.81 -5.00
N ASN A 789 -19.02 26.50 -4.80
CA ASN A 789 -19.48 25.34 -4.00
C ASN A 789 -18.95 25.33 -2.53
N CYS A 790 -18.56 26.48 -1.99
CA CYS A 790 -18.05 26.60 -0.62
C CYS A 790 -19.18 26.84 0.39
N THR A 791 -18.96 26.40 1.64
CA THR A 791 -19.84 26.68 2.79
C THR A 791 -19.12 27.60 3.76
N ILE A 792 -19.66 28.79 4.00
CA ILE A 792 -19.02 29.84 4.81
C ILE A 792 -19.95 30.19 5.96
N ILE A 793 -19.63 29.72 7.17
CA ILE A 793 -20.59 29.64 8.28
C ILE A 793 -20.06 30.15 9.63
N SER A 794 -20.88 30.94 10.33
CA SER A 794 -20.65 31.39 11.72
C SER A 794 -19.34 32.18 11.98
N ASN A 795 -18.68 32.69 10.95
CA ASN A 795 -17.45 33.47 11.10
C ASN A 795 -17.76 34.89 11.62
N GLY A 796 -16.81 35.50 12.33
CA GLY A 796 -16.85 36.92 12.70
C GLY A 796 -17.27 37.25 14.12
N ALA A 797 -17.39 36.24 15.00
CA ALA A 797 -18.05 36.34 16.31
C ALA A 797 -17.51 37.42 17.28
N THR A 798 -16.33 37.99 17.03
CA THR A 798 -15.71 39.05 17.86
C THR A 798 -15.59 40.40 17.13
N TYR A 799 -15.71 40.44 15.80
CA TYR A 799 -15.35 41.59 14.96
C TYR A 799 -16.42 41.96 13.92
N ASP A 800 -17.64 41.42 14.04
CA ASP A 800 -18.71 41.51 13.02
C ASP A 800 -18.23 41.05 11.63
N GLY A 801 -17.39 40.01 11.63
CA GLY A 801 -16.63 39.54 10.47
C GLY A 801 -17.47 38.94 9.34
N TYR A 802 -17.02 39.16 8.11
CA TYR A 802 -17.77 38.85 6.91
C TYR A 802 -17.64 37.39 6.47
N GLY A 803 -18.64 36.87 5.75
CA GLY A 803 -18.49 35.60 5.04
C GLY A 803 -17.41 35.70 3.96
N ILE A 804 -17.59 36.61 3.01
CA ILE A 804 -16.55 37.03 2.05
C ILE A 804 -16.34 38.54 2.16
N PHE A 805 -15.10 38.97 2.39
CA PHE A 805 -14.69 40.37 2.35
C PHE A 805 -13.83 40.68 1.12
N THR A 806 -14.01 41.86 0.54
CA THR A 806 -13.01 42.46 -0.35
C THR A 806 -12.92 43.97 -0.12
N SER A 807 -11.69 44.51 -0.08
CA SER A 807 -11.51 45.96 -0.04
C SER A 807 -11.74 46.62 -1.42
N HIS A 808 -11.68 45.84 -2.51
CA HIS A 808 -11.71 46.32 -3.90
C HIS A 808 -12.76 45.63 -4.78
N TYR A 809 -13.06 46.23 -5.93
CA TYR A 809 -13.85 45.58 -6.99
C TYR A 809 -13.07 44.42 -7.60
N LEU A 810 -13.73 43.28 -7.77
CA LEU A 810 -13.17 42.06 -8.34
C LEU A 810 -13.78 41.79 -9.74
N PRO A 811 -13.20 42.32 -10.84
CA PRO A 811 -13.72 42.09 -12.20
C PRO A 811 -13.46 40.67 -12.73
N ASN A 812 -12.32 40.08 -12.37
CA ASN A 812 -11.85 38.81 -12.92
C ASN A 812 -12.11 37.63 -11.95
N TRP A 813 -13.07 37.79 -11.03
CA TRP A 813 -13.44 36.77 -10.06
C TRP A 813 -14.88 36.31 -10.28
N ILE A 814 -15.06 34.99 -10.32
CA ILE A 814 -16.37 34.34 -10.40
C ILE A 814 -16.74 33.84 -9.00
N ILE A 815 -17.84 34.35 -8.43
CA ILE A 815 -18.36 33.87 -7.14
C ILE A 815 -19.71 33.23 -7.41
N LYS A 816 -19.80 31.91 -7.26
CA LYS A 816 -21.01 31.15 -7.63
C LYS A 816 -21.24 29.90 -6.77
N ASP A 817 -22.46 29.38 -6.77
CA ASP A 817 -22.81 28.08 -6.17
C ASP A 817 -22.52 27.96 -4.65
N ASN A 818 -22.35 29.08 -3.93
CA ASN A 818 -21.91 29.09 -2.53
C ASN A 818 -23.07 29.16 -1.53
N LEU A 819 -22.83 28.66 -0.31
CA LEU A 819 -23.74 28.73 0.84
C LEU A 819 -23.11 29.54 1.97
N ILE A 820 -23.65 30.73 2.26
CA ILE A 820 -23.03 31.71 3.17
C ILE A 820 -24.01 32.06 4.30
N VAL A 821 -23.74 31.56 5.50
CA VAL A 821 -24.75 31.35 6.56
C VAL A 821 -24.29 31.85 7.94
N ASN A 822 -25.16 32.54 8.67
CA ASN A 822 -24.96 32.91 10.09
C ASN A 822 -23.65 33.65 10.44
N ASN A 823 -22.95 34.25 9.47
CA ASN A 823 -21.75 35.05 9.74
C ASN A 823 -22.15 36.37 10.42
N TYR A 824 -21.33 36.84 11.36
CA TYR A 824 -21.69 37.96 12.23
C TYR A 824 -21.67 39.31 11.50
N GLY A 825 -21.02 39.39 10.33
CA GLY A 825 -21.12 40.54 9.43
C GLY A 825 -22.16 40.38 8.32
N TYR A 826 -21.90 41.07 7.20
CA TYR A 826 -22.47 40.71 5.91
C TYR A 826 -22.02 39.31 5.46
N GLY A 827 -22.89 38.57 4.77
CA GLY A 827 -22.50 37.36 4.06
C GLY A 827 -21.45 37.65 2.97
N MET A 828 -21.58 38.74 2.22
CA MET A 828 -20.47 39.29 1.42
C MET A 828 -20.43 40.82 1.45
N TYR A 829 -19.23 41.38 1.64
CA TYR A 829 -18.97 42.82 1.71
C TYR A 829 -17.89 43.27 0.72
N GLN A 830 -18.14 44.40 0.05
CA GLN A 830 -17.19 45.11 -0.80
C GLN A 830 -17.09 46.55 -0.31
N LEU A 831 -15.87 47.00 0.02
CA LEU A 831 -15.62 48.35 0.55
C LEU A 831 -15.62 49.44 -0.55
N ALA A 832 -14.98 49.16 -1.68
CA ALA A 832 -14.82 50.14 -2.76
C ALA A 832 -16.14 50.52 -3.45
N THR A 833 -16.38 51.83 -3.59
CA THR A 833 -17.47 52.42 -4.38
C THR A 833 -17.08 52.47 -5.86
N GLY A 834 -17.66 51.60 -6.68
CA GLY A 834 -17.34 51.49 -8.10
C GLY A 834 -18.12 50.36 -8.78
N SER A 835 -17.57 49.83 -9.87
CA SER A 835 -18.15 48.69 -10.59
C SER A 835 -18.39 47.48 -9.69
N LEU A 836 -19.37 46.67 -10.09
CA LEU A 836 -20.04 45.71 -9.23
C LEU A 836 -19.57 44.29 -9.55
N THR A 837 -18.94 43.59 -8.59
CA THR A 837 -18.63 42.16 -8.75
C THR A 837 -19.92 41.37 -8.93
N THR A 838 -19.94 40.41 -9.86
CA THR A 838 -21.14 39.61 -10.16
C THR A 838 -21.10 38.30 -9.41
N VAL A 839 -22.08 38.11 -8.53
CA VAL A 839 -22.34 36.85 -7.83
C VAL A 839 -23.53 36.14 -8.48
N THR A 840 -23.43 34.86 -8.77
CA THR A 840 -24.56 34.01 -9.22
C THR A 840 -24.80 32.86 -8.25
N TYR A 841 -25.99 32.23 -8.29
CA TYR A 841 -26.33 30.99 -7.57
C TYR A 841 -25.77 30.88 -6.14
N THR A 842 -25.77 31.97 -5.38
CA THR A 842 -25.22 32.02 -4.01
C THR A 842 -26.32 32.37 -3.02
N ALA A 843 -26.42 31.59 -1.95
CA ALA A 843 -27.43 31.74 -0.91
C ALA A 843 -26.86 32.41 0.33
N PHE A 844 -27.43 33.56 0.70
CA PHE A 844 -27.07 34.35 1.87
C PHE A 844 -28.21 34.30 2.91
N TYR A 845 -27.98 33.64 4.04
CA TYR A 845 -29.00 33.40 5.08
C TYR A 845 -28.46 33.62 6.50
N GLY A 846 -29.24 34.22 7.39
CA GLY A 846 -28.91 34.34 8.82
C GLY A 846 -27.72 35.23 9.20
N ASN A 847 -26.91 35.69 8.22
CA ASN A 847 -25.89 36.72 8.43
C ASN A 847 -26.55 38.06 8.81
N ILE A 848 -25.85 38.97 9.51
CA ILE A 848 -26.41 40.29 9.90
C ILE A 848 -26.96 41.06 8.69
N GLN A 849 -26.30 40.98 7.54
CA GLN A 849 -26.88 41.38 6.25
C GLN A 849 -26.51 40.39 5.14
N GLY A 850 -27.34 40.27 4.11
CA GLY A 850 -27.10 39.31 3.02
C GLY A 850 -25.83 39.63 2.22
N ILE A 851 -25.84 40.77 1.52
CA ILE A 851 -24.75 41.22 0.64
C ILE A 851 -24.74 42.75 0.56
N SER A 852 -23.55 43.36 0.49
CA SER A 852 -23.39 44.82 0.35
C SER A 852 -24.07 45.36 -0.92
N TYR A 853 -24.45 46.64 -0.88
CA TYR A 853 -25.18 47.31 -1.97
C TYR A 853 -24.31 47.60 -3.20
N ASN A 854 -22.97 47.56 -3.07
CA ASN A 854 -22.00 47.76 -4.15
C ASN A 854 -21.67 46.44 -4.92
N ILE A 855 -22.55 45.43 -4.90
CA ILE A 855 -22.29 44.11 -5.51
C ILE A 855 -23.47 43.69 -6.39
N THR A 856 -23.21 43.20 -7.60
CA THR A 856 -24.23 42.72 -8.55
C THR A 856 -24.73 41.35 -8.14
N ARG A 857 -26.05 41.28 -7.91
CA ARG A 857 -26.79 40.03 -7.76
C ARG A 857 -27.18 39.54 -9.15
N GLY A 858 -26.40 38.61 -9.69
CA GLY A 858 -26.73 37.88 -10.90
C GLY A 858 -27.78 36.77 -10.64
N THR A 859 -28.04 35.98 -11.68
CA THR A 859 -29.06 34.91 -11.67
C THR A 859 -28.92 33.97 -10.47
N GLY A 860 -30.06 33.63 -9.87
CA GLY A 860 -30.18 32.65 -8.79
C GLY A 860 -29.87 33.15 -7.38
N CYS A 861 -29.20 34.28 -7.19
CA CYS A 861 -28.78 34.75 -5.86
C CYS A 861 -29.94 35.00 -4.89
N LEU A 862 -29.84 34.45 -3.68
CA LEU A 862 -30.86 34.56 -2.63
C LEU A 862 -30.33 35.37 -1.45
N THR A 863 -31.04 36.43 -1.05
CA THR A 863 -30.69 37.28 0.09
C THR A 863 -31.93 37.56 0.93
N ALA A 864 -31.99 37.08 2.17
CA ALA A 864 -33.14 37.27 3.04
C ALA A 864 -32.74 37.61 4.48
N VAL A 865 -33.35 38.66 5.04
CA VAL A 865 -33.17 39.12 6.45
C VAL A 865 -34.22 38.50 7.39
N ASN A 866 -35.22 37.81 6.83
CA ASN A 866 -36.21 37.04 7.57
C ASN A 866 -36.60 35.77 6.80
N PRO A 867 -37.13 34.74 7.47
CA PRO A 867 -37.50 33.47 6.84
C PRO A 867 -38.44 33.57 5.62
N ILE A 868 -37.89 33.30 4.44
CA ILE A 868 -38.65 32.83 3.28
C ILE A 868 -38.97 31.35 3.50
N PHE A 869 -39.91 31.11 4.43
CA PHE A 869 -40.56 29.82 4.64
C PHE A 869 -41.43 29.45 3.44
N VAL A 870 -41.70 28.16 3.28
CA VAL A 870 -42.89 27.73 2.52
C VAL A 870 -43.69 26.64 3.20
N SER A 871 -44.99 26.68 2.89
CA SER A 871 -45.87 25.56 2.52
C SER A 871 -45.40 24.14 2.85
N THR A 872 -46.18 23.46 3.69
CA THR A 872 -46.22 21.98 3.74
C THR A 872 -47.08 21.37 2.63
N ASP A 873 -47.71 22.18 1.77
CA ASP A 873 -48.42 21.71 0.57
C ASP A 873 -47.44 21.57 -0.60
N ILE A 874 -47.31 20.33 -1.06
CA ILE A 874 -46.45 19.84 -2.16
C ILE A 874 -46.82 20.41 -3.54
N ASN A 875 -47.96 21.11 -3.66
CA ASN A 875 -48.49 21.62 -4.93
C ASN A 875 -48.22 23.13 -5.16
N SER A 876 -47.41 23.79 -4.33
CA SER A 876 -47.16 25.24 -4.38
C SER A 876 -45.71 25.58 -4.80
N PRO A 877 -45.45 26.51 -5.74
CA PRO A 877 -44.20 26.55 -6.55
C PRO A 877 -43.00 27.30 -5.93
N TYR A 878 -42.85 27.25 -4.60
CA TYR A 878 -41.80 27.91 -3.80
C TYR A 878 -41.63 27.11 -2.49
N TYR A 879 -40.67 27.24 -1.54
CA TYR A 879 -39.32 27.82 -1.41
C TYR A 879 -38.43 26.76 -0.67
N MET A 880 -38.29 26.83 0.67
CA MET A 880 -37.38 26.03 1.55
C MET A 880 -37.83 26.04 3.03
N TYR A 881 -37.23 25.22 3.92
CA TYR A 881 -36.62 25.68 5.20
C TYR A 881 -35.72 24.65 5.93
N LEU A 882 -34.98 25.11 6.96
CA LEU A 882 -34.08 24.34 7.85
C LEU A 882 -34.54 24.39 9.33
N SER A 883 -34.14 23.41 10.15
CA SER A 883 -34.39 23.39 11.61
C SER A 883 -33.28 22.66 12.39
N THR A 884 -33.13 22.94 13.68
CA THR A 884 -31.90 22.74 14.46
C THR A 884 -31.77 21.37 15.17
N THR A 885 -32.52 20.33 14.76
CA THR A 885 -32.65 19.09 15.58
C THR A 885 -32.60 17.75 14.82
N CYS A 886 -32.19 17.70 13.54
CA CYS A 886 -31.99 16.42 12.83
C CYS A 886 -30.93 16.51 11.72
N PRO A 887 -30.17 15.43 11.42
CA PRO A 887 -29.16 15.42 10.37
C PRO A 887 -29.77 15.30 8.96
N THR A 888 -28.91 15.56 7.97
CA THR A 888 -29.17 15.74 6.54
C THR A 888 -29.83 14.57 5.79
N ALA A 889 -30.86 14.87 4.99
CA ALA A 889 -30.96 14.50 3.56
C ALA A 889 -32.22 15.10 2.90
N ILE A 890 -32.16 15.43 1.60
CA ILE A 890 -33.08 14.99 0.51
C ILE A 890 -32.81 15.73 -0.82
N ARG A 891 -33.14 15.07 -1.94
CA ARG A 891 -33.10 15.48 -3.36
C ARG A 891 -34.33 14.86 -4.06
N GLN A 892 -34.85 15.28 -5.22
CA GLN A 892 -34.64 16.43 -6.13
C GLN A 892 -35.69 16.33 -7.26
N GLY A 893 -36.08 17.43 -7.90
CA GLY A 893 -36.13 17.46 -9.38
C GLY A 893 -37.42 17.78 -10.12
N ALA A 894 -37.51 19.02 -10.61
CA ALA A 894 -37.74 19.33 -12.03
C ALA A 894 -37.22 20.76 -12.33
N CYS A 895 -36.63 20.96 -13.52
CA CYS A 895 -36.25 22.26 -14.13
C CYS A 895 -35.26 23.21 -13.41
N ASP A 896 -34.21 23.57 -14.15
CA ASP A 896 -33.39 24.81 -14.17
C ASP A 896 -32.55 25.32 -12.97
N GLY A 897 -32.81 24.99 -11.70
CA GLY A 897 -32.11 25.64 -10.57
C GLY A 897 -31.44 24.70 -9.54
N SER A 898 -30.29 24.08 -9.84
CA SER A 898 -29.61 23.14 -8.92
C SER A 898 -28.65 23.80 -7.92
N TYR A 899 -29.19 24.27 -6.79
CA TYR A 899 -28.36 24.57 -5.61
C TYR A 899 -27.88 23.27 -4.93
N MET A 900 -26.56 23.09 -4.86
CA MET A 900 -25.91 21.98 -4.15
C MET A 900 -24.97 22.54 -3.09
N GLY A 901 -25.48 22.79 -1.88
CA GLY A 901 -24.63 22.99 -0.71
C GLY A 901 -23.77 21.75 -0.47
N ALA A 902 -22.62 21.92 0.20
CA ALA A 902 -21.69 20.83 0.46
C ALA A 902 -22.40 19.62 1.10
N GLY A 903 -22.12 18.42 0.59
CA GLY A 903 -22.51 17.20 1.29
C GLY A 903 -21.80 17.16 2.65
N PRO A 904 -22.44 16.66 3.72
CA PRO A 904 -21.75 16.42 4.98
C PRO A 904 -20.51 15.55 4.75
N ALA A 905 -19.45 15.79 5.53
CA ALA A 905 -18.24 14.99 5.45
C ALA A 905 -18.52 13.53 5.81
N VAL A 906 -17.80 12.62 5.16
CA VAL A 906 -17.70 11.23 5.63
C VAL A 906 -17.02 11.21 7.01
N PRO A 907 -17.34 10.27 7.90
CA PRO A 907 -16.68 10.17 9.20
C PRO A 907 -15.20 9.81 9.03
N LEU A 908 -14.40 10.02 10.07
CA LEU A 908 -13.07 9.37 10.14
C LEU A 908 -13.24 7.85 10.33
N ALA A 909 -12.17 7.09 10.14
CA ALA A 909 -12.16 5.66 10.43
C ALA A 909 -12.22 5.38 11.94
N ALA A 910 -12.65 4.16 12.30
CA ALA A 910 -12.59 3.67 13.67
C ALA A 910 -11.13 3.52 14.12
N SER A 911 -10.86 3.69 15.42
CA SER A 911 -9.50 3.70 15.97
C SER A 911 -9.41 2.98 17.33
N SER A 912 -8.19 2.84 17.87
CA SER A 912 -7.92 2.27 19.20
C SER A 912 -8.62 0.92 19.49
N PRO A 913 -8.34 -0.15 18.72
CA PRO A 913 -8.95 -1.45 18.92
C PRO A 913 -8.54 -2.12 20.23
N SER A 914 -9.49 -2.82 20.85
CA SER A 914 -9.29 -3.75 21.95
C SER A 914 -10.14 -5.01 21.67
N PRO A 915 -9.54 -6.21 21.47
CA PRO A 915 -8.10 -6.51 21.49
C PRO A 915 -7.28 -5.68 20.50
N ALA A 916 -6.06 -5.31 20.89
CA ALA A 916 -5.15 -4.54 20.04
C ALA A 916 -4.79 -5.32 18.77
N ASN A 917 -4.50 -4.61 17.68
CA ASN A 917 -4.12 -5.25 16.42
C ASN A 917 -2.86 -6.12 16.58
N GLY A 918 -2.90 -7.37 16.14
CA GLY A 918 -1.83 -8.35 16.31
C GLY A 918 -1.75 -8.98 17.71
N ALA A 919 -2.72 -8.73 18.62
CA ALA A 919 -2.71 -9.32 19.95
C ALA A 919 -2.79 -10.85 19.91
N THR A 920 -1.95 -11.54 20.67
CA THR A 920 -1.93 -13.00 20.78
C THR A 920 -2.33 -13.47 22.17
N GLY A 921 -2.79 -14.72 22.30
CA GLY A 921 -3.27 -15.25 23.57
C GLY A 921 -4.61 -14.67 24.02
N VAL A 922 -5.45 -14.23 23.08
CA VAL A 922 -6.76 -13.64 23.38
C VAL A 922 -7.74 -14.72 23.85
N SER A 923 -8.60 -14.35 24.81
CA SER A 923 -9.69 -15.21 25.33
C SER A 923 -10.52 -15.82 24.19
N LEU A 924 -11.03 -17.04 24.40
CA LEU A 924 -12.00 -17.65 23.48
C LEU A 924 -13.37 -16.95 23.50
N THR A 925 -13.62 -16.03 24.44
CA THR A 925 -14.81 -15.17 24.48
C THR A 925 -14.37 -13.70 24.66
N PRO A 926 -13.81 -13.05 23.62
CA PRO A 926 -13.42 -11.66 23.71
C PRO A 926 -14.65 -10.75 23.59
N THR A 927 -14.51 -9.51 24.06
CA THR A 927 -15.37 -8.40 23.65
C THR A 927 -14.51 -7.47 22.82
N LEU A 928 -14.91 -7.22 21.59
CA LEU A 928 -14.27 -6.29 20.68
C LEU A 928 -14.80 -4.89 20.98
N SER A 929 -13.91 -3.90 20.96
CA SER A 929 -14.23 -2.52 21.31
C SER A 929 -13.29 -1.55 20.61
N TRP A 930 -13.79 -0.36 20.27
CA TRP A 930 -13.07 0.65 19.50
C TRP A 930 -13.42 2.07 19.97
N THR A 931 -12.65 3.04 19.51
CA THR A 931 -12.99 4.47 19.55
C THR A 931 -13.66 4.84 18.22
N ALA A 932 -14.84 5.44 18.29
CA ALA A 932 -15.60 5.89 17.13
C ALA A 932 -14.84 6.94 16.31
N GLY A 933 -14.91 6.82 14.99
CA GLY A 933 -14.45 7.85 14.05
C GLY A 933 -15.23 9.16 14.24
N ASN A 934 -14.52 10.30 14.21
CA ASN A 934 -15.17 11.61 14.34
C ASN A 934 -16.19 11.83 13.21
N GLY A 935 -17.41 12.24 13.56
CA GLY A 935 -18.54 12.38 12.62
C GLY A 935 -19.36 11.10 12.38
N ALA A 936 -19.01 9.96 13.00
CA ALA A 936 -19.78 8.73 12.89
C ALA A 936 -21.11 8.81 13.66
N SER A 937 -22.12 8.09 13.14
CA SER A 937 -23.45 7.93 13.71
C SER A 937 -23.75 6.47 14.10
N SER A 938 -23.13 5.50 13.41
CA SER A 938 -23.15 4.08 13.76
C SER A 938 -22.01 3.33 13.06
N HIS A 939 -21.84 2.04 13.38
CA HIS A 939 -20.64 1.27 13.06
C HIS A 939 -20.99 -0.05 12.35
N ASN A 940 -20.59 -0.24 11.09
CA ASN A 940 -20.74 -1.52 10.39
C ASN A 940 -19.62 -2.48 10.82
N VAL A 941 -19.99 -3.58 11.50
CA VAL A 941 -19.04 -4.55 12.04
C VAL A 941 -18.82 -5.70 11.06
N TYR A 942 -17.56 -5.99 10.77
CA TYR A 942 -17.09 -7.15 10.04
C TYR A 942 -16.22 -8.01 10.97
N PHE A 943 -16.44 -9.33 11.00
CA PHE A 943 -15.70 -10.24 11.87
C PHE A 943 -15.65 -11.66 11.29
N GLY A 944 -14.45 -12.21 11.16
CA GLY A 944 -14.25 -13.60 10.76
C GLY A 944 -12.78 -14.00 10.72
N THR A 945 -12.40 -14.78 9.71
CA THR A 945 -11.05 -15.39 9.59
C THR A 945 -10.35 -15.08 8.28
N ASP A 946 -11.00 -14.38 7.35
CA ASP A 946 -10.34 -13.84 6.15
C ASP A 946 -9.47 -12.63 6.50
N SER A 947 -8.24 -12.53 5.97
CA SER A 947 -7.38 -11.36 6.21
C SER A 947 -7.86 -10.08 5.53
N THR A 948 -8.92 -10.18 4.71
CA THR A 948 -9.60 -9.11 3.98
C THR A 948 -11.13 -9.19 4.15
N PRO A 949 -11.68 -8.99 5.37
CA PRO A 949 -13.11 -9.19 5.65
C PRO A 949 -14.04 -8.46 4.68
N ASP A 950 -15.02 -9.15 4.09
CA ASP A 950 -15.91 -8.59 3.05
C ASP A 950 -17.40 -8.69 3.43
N GLU A 951 -18.31 -8.52 2.48
CA GLU A 951 -19.75 -8.64 2.70
C GLU A 951 -20.21 -10.01 3.25
N THR A 952 -19.37 -11.07 3.14
CA THR A 952 -19.63 -12.39 3.73
C THR A 952 -19.29 -12.48 5.22
N GLU A 953 -18.38 -11.64 5.72
CA GLU A 953 -18.03 -11.52 7.14
C GLU A 953 -18.73 -10.34 7.83
N TYR A 954 -19.68 -9.69 7.14
CA TYR A 954 -20.49 -8.61 7.69
C TYR A 954 -21.50 -9.11 8.73
N ILE A 955 -21.35 -8.64 9.97
CA ILE A 955 -22.20 -9.01 11.10
C ILE A 955 -23.45 -8.13 11.19
N GLY A 956 -23.30 -6.83 10.95
CA GLY A 956 -24.38 -5.85 11.11
C GLY A 956 -23.91 -4.48 11.57
N ASN A 957 -24.85 -3.54 11.65
CA ASN A 957 -24.62 -2.18 12.12
C ASN A 957 -24.87 -2.07 13.64
N GLN A 958 -23.94 -1.48 14.38
CA GLN A 958 -24.00 -1.24 15.82
C GLN A 958 -24.15 0.25 16.12
N ALA A 959 -24.98 0.60 17.10
CA ALA A 959 -25.15 1.98 17.58
C ALA A 959 -24.18 2.37 18.72
N GLY A 960 -23.28 1.46 19.11
CA GLY A 960 -22.27 1.68 20.14
C GLY A 960 -20.97 0.93 19.82
N THR A 961 -19.87 1.33 20.45
CA THR A 961 -18.51 0.97 20.03
C THR A 961 -18.00 -0.38 20.55
N THR A 962 -18.88 -1.39 20.65
CA THR A 962 -18.55 -2.72 21.19
C THR A 962 -19.29 -3.83 20.45
N TYR A 963 -18.65 -4.99 20.27
CA TYR A 963 -19.25 -6.21 19.71
C TYR A 963 -18.72 -7.47 20.42
N ALA A 964 -19.57 -8.48 20.61
CA ALA A 964 -19.21 -9.74 21.25
C ALA A 964 -19.46 -10.93 20.28
N PRO A 965 -18.42 -11.50 19.66
CA PRO A 965 -18.57 -12.54 18.63
C PRO A 965 -18.92 -13.95 19.16
N GLY A 966 -19.14 -14.09 20.48
CA GLY A 966 -19.44 -15.37 21.12
C GLY A 966 -18.19 -16.18 21.46
N THR A 967 -18.29 -17.52 21.37
CA THR A 967 -17.18 -18.43 21.66
C THR A 967 -16.44 -18.79 20.39
N LEU A 968 -15.15 -18.45 20.36
CA LEU A 968 -14.24 -18.61 19.23
C LEU A 968 -13.44 -19.92 19.31
N SER A 969 -12.92 -20.34 18.16
CA SER A 969 -11.90 -21.38 18.06
C SER A 969 -10.60 -20.92 18.73
N SER A 970 -9.89 -21.86 19.34
CA SER A 970 -8.51 -21.76 19.82
C SER A 970 -7.52 -21.55 18.66
N LEU A 971 -6.36 -20.94 18.94
CA LEU A 971 -5.25 -20.67 18.01
C LEU A 971 -5.60 -20.08 16.64
N THR A 972 -6.77 -19.50 16.50
CA THR A 972 -7.28 -18.98 15.25
C THR A 972 -7.04 -17.49 15.24
N THR A 973 -6.39 -16.98 14.19
CA THR A 973 -6.32 -15.54 13.95
C THR A 973 -7.65 -15.10 13.38
N TYR A 974 -8.37 -14.29 14.15
CA TYR A 974 -9.58 -13.62 13.72
C TYR A 974 -9.23 -12.22 13.23
N TYR A 975 -9.88 -11.82 12.15
CA TYR A 975 -9.79 -10.48 11.58
C TYR A 975 -11.11 -9.77 11.72
N TRP A 976 -11.07 -8.46 11.92
CA TRP A 976 -12.25 -7.65 12.13
C TRP A 976 -12.03 -6.21 11.67
N ARG A 977 -13.11 -5.59 11.20
CA ARG A 977 -13.09 -4.22 10.65
C ARG A 977 -14.35 -3.50 11.09
N ILE A 978 -14.21 -2.20 11.32
CA ILE A 978 -15.33 -1.32 11.69
C ILE A 978 -15.44 -0.22 10.63
N ASP A 979 -16.46 -0.29 9.79
CA ASP A 979 -16.73 0.75 8.80
C ASP A 979 -17.66 1.79 9.41
N GLU A 980 -17.14 3.00 9.57
CA GLU A 980 -17.82 4.09 10.25
C GLU A 980 -18.89 4.70 9.35
N VAL A 981 -20.14 4.76 9.82
CA VAL A 981 -21.29 5.25 9.07
C VAL A 981 -21.72 6.60 9.64
N GLY A 982 -21.55 7.67 8.86
CA GLY A 982 -21.94 9.03 9.23
C GLY A 982 -22.83 9.69 8.17
N PRO A 983 -23.26 10.95 8.36
CA PRO A 983 -24.19 11.62 7.45
C PRO A 983 -23.65 11.80 6.02
N GLY A 984 -22.32 11.88 5.85
CA GLY A 984 -21.65 11.92 4.54
C GLY A 984 -21.53 10.58 3.82
N GLY A 985 -21.87 9.47 4.48
CA GLY A 985 -21.69 8.11 3.99
C GLY A 985 -20.78 7.29 4.91
N THR A 986 -20.22 6.22 4.35
CA THR A 986 -19.43 5.23 5.10
C THR A 986 -17.95 5.33 4.78
N THR A 987 -17.12 5.37 5.83
CA THR A 987 -15.66 5.29 5.76
C THR A 987 -15.22 3.90 6.20
N THR A 988 -14.53 3.19 5.30
CA THR A 988 -14.00 1.85 5.58
C THR A 988 -12.89 1.93 6.63
N GLY A 989 -12.96 1.09 7.67
CA GLY A 989 -11.97 1.07 8.75
C GLY A 989 -10.70 0.31 8.41
N THR A 990 -9.71 0.38 9.30
CA THR A 990 -8.55 -0.51 9.25
C THR A 990 -8.97 -1.94 9.62
N VAL A 991 -8.45 -2.95 8.91
CA VAL A 991 -8.58 -4.35 9.34
C VAL A 991 -7.64 -4.59 10.51
N TRP A 992 -8.19 -5.05 11.63
CA TRP A 992 -7.45 -5.46 12.81
C TRP A 992 -7.50 -6.97 12.97
N SER A 993 -6.51 -7.52 13.68
CA SER A 993 -6.34 -8.96 13.88
C SER A 993 -6.06 -9.31 15.34
N PHE A 994 -6.41 -10.53 15.75
CA PHE A 994 -5.91 -11.13 17.00
C PHE A 994 -5.92 -12.66 16.92
N THR A 995 -5.02 -13.33 17.65
CA THR A 995 -4.95 -14.79 17.73
C THR A 995 -5.37 -15.30 19.11
N THR A 996 -6.27 -16.27 19.12
CA THR A 996 -6.83 -16.87 20.35
C THR A 996 -5.88 -17.84 21.07
N LEU A 997 -6.18 -18.14 22.33
CA LEU A 997 -5.35 -18.96 23.24
C LEU A 997 -4.99 -20.38 22.76
N MET A 998 -3.87 -20.88 23.30
CA MET A 998 -3.42 -22.28 23.23
C MET A 998 -3.92 -23.14 24.41
N PRO A 999 -3.93 -24.49 24.26
CA PRO A 999 -3.94 -25.44 25.36
C PRO A 999 -2.89 -25.10 26.43
N THR A 1000 -3.32 -24.76 27.63
CA THR A 1000 -2.45 -24.30 28.73
C THR A 1000 -2.82 -24.95 30.06
N PHE A 1001 -1.81 -25.34 30.84
CA PHE A 1001 -1.99 -25.83 32.21
C PHE A 1001 -2.52 -24.69 33.10
N VAL A 1002 -3.66 -24.92 33.75
CA VAL A 1002 -4.29 -23.96 34.68
C VAL A 1002 -3.74 -24.16 36.09
N ALA A 1003 -3.94 -25.36 36.64
CA ALA A 1003 -3.55 -25.72 38.00
C ALA A 1003 -3.54 -27.24 38.18
N ALA A 1004 -2.87 -27.70 39.25
CA ALA A 1004 -3.02 -29.05 39.78
C ALA A 1004 -3.86 -29.01 41.07
N GLY A 1005 -4.75 -29.99 41.23
CA GLY A 1005 -5.50 -30.22 42.47
C GLY A 1005 -4.60 -30.69 43.60
N ALA A 1006 -5.14 -30.70 44.81
CA ALA A 1006 -4.49 -31.34 45.95
C ALA A 1006 -4.33 -32.85 45.68
N VAL A 1007 -3.16 -33.40 46.04
CA VAL A 1007 -2.93 -34.84 46.03
C VAL A 1007 -3.83 -35.51 47.06
N THR A 1008 -4.29 -36.74 46.79
CA THR A 1008 -5.03 -37.53 47.76
C THR A 1008 -4.63 -39.00 47.62
N SER A 1009 -4.44 -39.70 48.74
CA SER A 1009 -4.08 -41.12 48.73
C SER A 1009 -4.71 -41.88 49.90
N GLY A 1010 -4.79 -43.20 49.79
CA GLY A 1010 -5.39 -44.05 50.82
C GLY A 1010 -5.47 -45.52 50.42
N THR A 1011 -5.86 -46.37 51.38
CA THR A 1011 -6.00 -47.83 51.20
C THR A 1011 -7.43 -48.23 50.79
N GLY A 1012 -8.15 -47.32 50.13
CA GLY A 1012 -9.56 -47.41 49.78
C GLY A 1012 -10.02 -46.12 49.09
N THR A 1013 -11.33 -45.90 48.98
CA THR A 1013 -11.96 -44.75 48.29
C THR A 1013 -11.30 -43.41 48.63
N ILE A 1014 -10.80 -42.71 47.60
CA ILE A 1014 -10.32 -41.33 47.70
C ILE A 1014 -11.20 -40.37 46.88
N THR A 1015 -11.02 -39.06 47.09
CA THR A 1015 -11.72 -37.99 46.37
C THR A 1015 -10.70 -36.92 45.95
N PRO A 1016 -9.97 -37.12 44.83
CA PRO A 1016 -8.92 -36.21 44.39
C PRO A 1016 -9.50 -34.83 44.04
N ALA A 1017 -9.00 -33.79 44.71
CA ALA A 1017 -9.62 -32.47 44.65
C ALA A 1017 -9.58 -31.83 43.25
N LEU A 1018 -10.63 -31.08 42.90
CA LEU A 1018 -10.63 -30.23 41.71
C LEU A 1018 -9.52 -29.17 41.80
N PRO A 1019 -8.81 -28.85 40.70
CA PRO A 1019 -7.86 -27.74 40.66
C PRO A 1019 -8.52 -26.38 40.88
N ALA A 1020 -7.77 -25.43 41.43
CA ALA A 1020 -8.24 -24.04 41.59
C ALA A 1020 -8.24 -23.28 40.27
N GLY A 1021 -9.08 -22.24 40.14
CA GLY A 1021 -9.10 -21.35 38.97
C GLY A 1021 -9.70 -21.95 37.69
N ILE A 1022 -10.36 -23.11 37.78
CA ILE A 1022 -11.02 -23.77 36.65
C ILE A 1022 -12.27 -23.03 36.18
N ALA A 1023 -12.53 -23.11 34.87
CA ALA A 1023 -13.65 -22.49 34.17
C ALA A 1023 -14.41 -23.55 33.35
N ILE A 1024 -15.63 -23.21 32.93
CA ILE A 1024 -16.44 -24.07 32.06
C ILE A 1024 -15.66 -24.39 30.77
N ASN A 1025 -15.76 -25.65 30.33
CA ASN A 1025 -15.03 -26.25 29.20
C ASN A 1025 -13.55 -26.60 29.43
N ASP A 1026 -12.93 -26.24 30.56
CA ASP A 1026 -11.59 -26.74 30.90
C ASP A 1026 -11.57 -28.28 30.95
N ILE A 1027 -10.48 -28.86 30.45
CA ILE A 1027 -10.23 -30.31 30.46
C ILE A 1027 -9.58 -30.68 31.79
N LEU A 1028 -10.22 -31.56 32.54
CA LEU A 1028 -9.68 -32.15 33.74
C LEU A 1028 -9.07 -33.52 33.39
N LEU A 1029 -7.81 -33.74 33.75
CA LEU A 1029 -7.16 -35.06 33.69
C LEU A 1029 -6.90 -35.54 35.11
N LEU A 1030 -7.47 -36.68 35.48
CA LEU A 1030 -7.27 -37.35 36.76
C LEU A 1030 -6.32 -38.53 36.56
N PHE A 1031 -5.12 -38.41 37.12
CA PHE A 1031 -4.10 -39.45 37.15
C PHE A 1031 -4.21 -40.23 38.46
N LEU A 1032 -4.10 -41.56 38.37
CA LEU A 1032 -4.21 -42.49 39.46
C LEU A 1032 -3.08 -43.52 39.36
N GLU A 1033 -2.33 -43.67 40.44
CA GLU A 1033 -1.31 -44.71 40.64
C GLU A 1033 -1.83 -45.74 41.66
N THR A 1034 -1.46 -47.02 41.43
CA THR A 1034 -1.81 -48.19 42.23
C THR A 1034 -0.76 -49.30 42.06
N SER A 1035 -0.65 -50.20 43.05
CA SER A 1035 0.15 -51.44 43.00
C SER A 1035 -0.45 -52.49 42.03
N ASN A 1036 -0.50 -52.17 40.73
CA ASN A 1036 -1.14 -52.95 39.67
C ASN A 1036 -2.55 -53.50 39.99
N GLN A 1037 -3.33 -52.76 40.77
CA GLN A 1037 -4.71 -53.09 41.12
C GLN A 1037 -5.68 -52.40 40.17
N ALA A 1038 -6.85 -52.97 39.93
CA ALA A 1038 -7.89 -52.30 39.16
C ALA A 1038 -8.36 -51.03 39.89
N ILE A 1039 -8.86 -50.05 39.14
CA ILE A 1039 -9.44 -48.83 39.71
C ILE A 1039 -10.53 -48.29 38.79
N SER A 1040 -11.56 -47.69 39.37
CA SER A 1040 -12.75 -47.19 38.67
C SER A 1040 -13.28 -45.92 39.34
N ILE A 1041 -14.11 -45.15 38.64
CA ILE A 1041 -14.84 -44.01 39.22
C ILE A 1041 -16.12 -44.54 39.88
N SER A 1042 -16.20 -44.49 41.21
CA SER A 1042 -17.35 -44.97 42.00
C SER A 1042 -18.50 -43.96 42.05
N ASN A 1043 -18.17 -42.67 42.08
CA ASN A 1043 -19.14 -41.59 41.95
C ASN A 1043 -18.59 -40.51 41.01
N GLN A 1044 -19.36 -40.25 39.96
CA GLN A 1044 -19.08 -39.27 38.92
C GLN A 1044 -19.27 -37.81 39.39
N ASN A 1045 -20.00 -37.62 40.50
CA ASN A 1045 -20.26 -36.35 41.18
C ASN A 1045 -20.75 -35.21 40.27
N GLY A 1046 -21.66 -35.55 39.34
CA GLY A 1046 -22.25 -34.60 38.38
C GLY A 1046 -21.40 -34.31 37.14
N GLY A 1047 -20.20 -34.89 37.03
CA GLY A 1047 -19.40 -34.86 35.80
C GLY A 1047 -19.58 -36.12 34.95
N THR A 1048 -18.86 -36.18 33.83
CA THR A 1048 -18.72 -37.39 33.00
C THR A 1048 -17.24 -37.73 32.90
N TRP A 1049 -16.80 -38.73 33.66
CA TRP A 1049 -15.42 -39.20 33.69
C TRP A 1049 -15.26 -40.49 32.87
N THR A 1050 -14.45 -40.39 31.83
CA THR A 1050 -14.16 -41.48 30.88
C THR A 1050 -12.67 -41.81 30.91
N GLN A 1051 -12.29 -43.07 30.74
CA GLN A 1051 -10.87 -43.44 30.68
C GLN A 1051 -10.21 -42.95 29.39
N VAL A 1052 -8.97 -42.47 29.48
CA VAL A 1052 -8.19 -41.98 28.33
C VAL A 1052 -7.73 -43.15 27.46
N THR A 1053 -7.74 -42.98 26.13
CA THR A 1053 -7.21 -43.98 25.18
C THR A 1053 -5.76 -44.34 25.51
N ASN A 1054 -5.40 -45.62 25.40
CA ASN A 1054 -4.11 -46.16 25.85
C ASN A 1054 -3.84 -46.09 27.37
N SER A 1055 -4.86 -45.83 28.19
CA SER A 1055 -4.86 -46.14 29.63
C SER A 1055 -5.63 -47.45 29.88
N PRO A 1056 -5.26 -48.30 30.87
CA PRO A 1056 -4.16 -48.16 31.82
C PRO A 1056 -2.82 -48.72 31.28
N GLN A 1057 -1.72 -48.33 31.92
CA GLN A 1057 -0.37 -48.84 31.62
C GLN A 1057 0.23 -49.41 32.90
N TYR A 1058 0.66 -50.69 32.88
CA TYR A 1058 0.93 -51.43 34.11
C TYR A 1058 1.92 -52.61 33.98
N CYS A 1059 2.61 -52.92 35.07
CA CYS A 1059 3.53 -54.06 35.22
C CYS A 1059 3.46 -54.68 36.63
N GLY A 1060 4.15 -55.81 36.81
CA GLY A 1060 4.22 -56.54 38.08
C GLY A 1060 2.93 -57.27 38.44
N THR A 1061 2.83 -57.71 39.69
CA THR A 1061 1.64 -58.40 40.22
C THR A 1061 0.77 -57.41 41.00
N ALA A 1062 -0.56 -57.55 40.91
CA ALA A 1062 -1.49 -56.77 41.72
C ALA A 1062 -1.23 -56.98 43.22
N ALA A 1063 -1.22 -55.90 44.01
CA ALA A 1063 -0.84 -55.88 45.43
C ALA A 1063 0.63 -56.31 45.73
N GLY A 1064 1.50 -56.31 44.72
CA GLY A 1064 2.91 -56.68 44.87
C GLY A 1064 3.85 -55.47 44.95
N THR A 1065 4.99 -55.62 45.63
CA THR A 1065 6.06 -54.62 45.71
C THR A 1065 6.72 -54.28 44.36
N THR A 1066 6.46 -55.07 43.32
CA THR A 1066 6.87 -54.82 41.92
C THR A 1066 5.72 -54.34 41.03
N GLY A 1067 4.50 -54.22 41.58
CA GLY A 1067 3.31 -53.76 40.88
C GLY A 1067 3.29 -52.25 40.72
N ALA A 1068 3.08 -51.78 39.50
CA ALA A 1068 2.84 -50.36 39.20
C ALA A 1068 1.78 -50.24 38.11
N ARG A 1069 0.84 -49.29 38.24
CA ARG A 1069 -0.21 -49.05 37.24
C ARG A 1069 -0.65 -47.58 37.20
N LEU A 1070 -0.44 -46.95 36.04
CA LEU A 1070 -0.97 -45.64 35.70
C LEU A 1070 -2.36 -45.79 35.08
N THR A 1071 -3.37 -45.22 35.73
CA THR A 1071 -4.73 -45.05 35.18
C THR A 1071 -5.02 -43.56 35.02
N VAL A 1072 -5.60 -43.17 33.89
CA VAL A 1072 -5.95 -41.78 33.59
C VAL A 1072 -7.40 -41.70 33.14
N PHE A 1073 -8.20 -40.93 33.85
CA PHE A 1073 -9.55 -40.53 33.46
C PHE A 1073 -9.55 -39.06 33.05
N TRP A 1074 -10.49 -38.67 32.20
CA TRP A 1074 -10.72 -37.27 31.84
C TRP A 1074 -12.18 -36.88 31.99
N SER A 1075 -12.42 -35.59 32.20
CA SER A 1075 -13.75 -34.98 32.12
C SER A 1075 -13.62 -33.54 31.61
N ARG A 1076 -14.69 -33.00 31.00
CA ARG A 1076 -14.79 -31.57 30.68
C ARG A 1076 -15.59 -30.89 31.77
N TYR A 1077 -15.04 -29.84 32.38
CA TYR A 1077 -15.71 -29.16 33.49
C TYR A 1077 -16.98 -28.43 33.02
N ASN A 1078 -18.13 -28.88 33.53
CA ASN A 1078 -19.45 -28.33 33.19
C ASN A 1078 -19.88 -27.12 34.04
N GLY A 1079 -19.03 -26.64 34.95
CA GLY A 1079 -19.31 -25.51 35.84
C GLY A 1079 -19.90 -25.87 37.20
N THR A 1080 -20.42 -27.09 37.40
CA THR A 1080 -21.16 -27.48 38.62
C THR A 1080 -20.79 -28.85 39.19
N GLN A 1081 -20.06 -29.69 38.44
CA GLN A 1081 -19.59 -30.98 38.91
C GLN A 1081 -18.60 -30.85 40.08
N GLY A 1082 -18.70 -31.78 41.03
CA GLY A 1082 -17.74 -31.93 42.11
C GLY A 1082 -16.55 -32.81 41.73
N ALA A 1083 -15.64 -33.01 42.69
CA ALA A 1083 -14.56 -34.00 42.56
C ALA A 1083 -15.14 -35.43 42.49
N PRO A 1084 -14.66 -36.30 41.59
CA PRO A 1084 -15.08 -37.70 41.53
C PRO A 1084 -14.54 -38.48 42.72
N THR A 1085 -15.21 -39.56 43.09
CA THR A 1085 -14.65 -40.58 43.99
C THR A 1085 -14.19 -41.78 43.18
N THR A 1086 -13.05 -42.36 43.55
CA THR A 1086 -12.55 -43.62 42.98
C THR A 1086 -12.91 -44.80 43.87
N SER A 1087 -13.03 -45.99 43.28
CA SER A 1087 -13.12 -47.25 44.01
C SER A 1087 -12.05 -48.24 43.58
N ASP A 1088 -11.68 -49.04 44.58
CA ASP A 1088 -10.73 -50.14 44.59
C ASP A 1088 -9.25 -49.77 44.64
N SER A 1089 -8.56 -50.53 45.49
CA SER A 1089 -7.14 -50.82 45.46
C SER A 1089 -6.90 -52.05 46.35
N GLY A 1090 -7.33 -52.00 47.61
CA GLY A 1090 -7.14 -53.07 48.60
C GLY A 1090 -5.71 -53.15 49.17
N ASP A 1091 -4.76 -52.47 48.54
CA ASP A 1091 -3.48 -52.05 49.12
C ASP A 1091 -3.43 -50.53 49.23
N HIS A 1092 -3.19 -49.80 48.12
CA HIS A 1092 -3.17 -48.35 48.12
C HIS A 1092 -3.52 -47.74 46.75
N GLN A 1093 -3.97 -46.48 46.76
CA GLN A 1093 -4.13 -45.66 45.57
C GLN A 1093 -3.66 -44.22 45.83
N LEU A 1094 -3.04 -43.61 44.82
CA LEU A 1094 -2.53 -42.23 44.82
C LEU A 1094 -3.14 -41.47 43.64
N GLY A 1095 -3.95 -40.45 43.93
CA GLY A 1095 -4.67 -39.68 42.91
C GLY A 1095 -4.29 -38.21 42.90
N ARG A 1096 -4.13 -37.65 41.70
CA ARG A 1096 -4.01 -36.20 41.49
C ARG A 1096 -4.60 -35.76 40.16
N MET A 1097 -5.21 -34.58 40.16
CA MET A 1097 -5.88 -34.00 39.00
C MET A 1097 -5.13 -32.76 38.49
N ILE A 1098 -5.14 -32.51 37.19
CA ILE A 1098 -4.75 -31.22 36.59
C ILE A 1098 -5.87 -30.68 35.71
N ALA A 1099 -5.90 -29.36 35.53
CA ALA A 1099 -6.81 -28.69 34.62
C ALA A 1099 -6.05 -28.02 33.47
N ILE A 1100 -6.64 -28.07 32.27
CA ILE A 1100 -6.07 -27.54 31.02
C ILE A 1100 -7.15 -26.71 30.32
N ARG A 1101 -6.83 -25.47 29.95
CA ARG A 1101 -7.71 -24.53 29.26
C ARG A 1101 -7.33 -24.40 27.79
N GLY A 1102 -8.29 -24.15 26.91
CA GLY A 1102 -8.02 -23.81 25.50
C GLY A 1102 -7.87 -24.99 24.54
N ALA A 1103 -8.47 -26.14 24.86
CA ALA A 1103 -8.59 -27.29 23.96
C ALA A 1103 -10.02 -27.40 23.38
N ILE A 1104 -10.20 -28.05 22.22
CA ILE A 1104 -11.46 -28.07 21.47
C ILE A 1104 -12.69 -28.32 22.32
N SER A 1105 -13.80 -27.67 21.98
CA SER A 1105 -15.07 -27.72 22.73
C SER A 1105 -15.83 -29.04 22.61
N THR A 1106 -15.62 -29.83 21.55
CA THR A 1106 -16.38 -31.05 21.24
C THR A 1106 -15.48 -32.27 21.03
N GLY A 1107 -16.02 -33.48 21.26
CA GLY A 1107 -15.27 -34.74 21.07
C GLY A 1107 -14.10 -34.94 22.04
N ASN A 1108 -13.13 -35.77 21.63
CA ASN A 1108 -11.91 -36.05 22.39
C ASN A 1108 -10.95 -34.85 22.35
N PRO A 1109 -10.48 -34.34 23.51
CA PRO A 1109 -9.64 -33.14 23.59
C PRO A 1109 -8.17 -33.38 23.22
N TRP A 1110 -7.78 -34.62 22.94
CA TRP A 1110 -6.46 -34.98 22.44
C TRP A 1110 -6.51 -35.39 20.97
N ASP A 1111 -5.43 -35.12 20.25
CA ASP A 1111 -5.19 -35.68 18.92
C ASP A 1111 -4.70 -37.13 19.03
N VAL A 1112 -3.62 -37.36 19.80
CA VAL A 1112 -2.98 -38.67 19.94
C VAL A 1112 -2.52 -38.94 21.37
N THR A 1113 -2.52 -40.22 21.74
CA THR A 1113 -2.08 -40.74 23.05
C THR A 1113 -1.11 -41.90 22.85
N ALA A 1114 -0.01 -41.97 23.59
CA ALA A 1114 0.84 -43.16 23.66
C ALA A 1114 0.91 -43.69 25.09
N GLY A 1115 1.07 -45.01 25.22
CA GLY A 1115 1.22 -45.70 26.49
C GLY A 1115 2.37 -46.70 26.42
N GLY A 1116 3.04 -46.92 27.54
CA GLY A 1116 4.17 -47.84 27.63
C GLY A 1116 4.42 -48.31 29.05
N VAL A 1117 5.17 -49.40 29.15
CA VAL A 1117 5.42 -50.12 30.41
C VAL A 1117 6.89 -50.49 30.46
N GLU A 1118 7.49 -50.29 31.63
CA GLU A 1118 8.86 -50.73 31.90
C GLU A 1118 8.86 -51.69 33.08
N ALA A 1119 9.06 -52.98 32.75
CA ALA A 1119 9.14 -54.07 33.70
C ALA A 1119 10.56 -54.29 34.26
N VAL A 1120 11.41 -53.25 34.18
CA VAL A 1120 12.79 -53.21 34.68
C VAL A 1120 12.88 -52.14 35.76
N SER A 1121 13.48 -52.49 36.89
CA SER A 1121 13.65 -51.59 38.03
C SER A 1121 14.98 -50.86 37.95
N ASP A 1122 14.92 -49.57 37.60
CA ASP A 1122 16.06 -48.66 37.47
C ASP A 1122 15.62 -47.20 37.67
N THR A 1123 16.60 -46.28 37.70
CA THR A 1123 16.42 -44.85 38.02
C THR A 1123 16.11 -43.96 36.81
N SER A 1124 15.69 -44.53 35.69
CA SER A 1124 15.37 -43.80 34.45
C SER A 1124 13.98 -44.17 33.93
N GLY A 1125 13.32 -43.29 33.18
CA GLY A 1125 12.05 -43.60 32.52
C GLY A 1125 12.02 -43.01 31.11
N SER A 1126 11.46 -43.76 30.17
CA SER A 1126 11.25 -43.32 28.78
C SER A 1126 9.77 -43.27 28.46
N ILE A 1127 9.13 -42.13 28.75
CA ILE A 1127 7.70 -41.95 28.54
C ILE A 1127 7.46 -41.89 27.01
N PRO A 1128 6.62 -42.77 26.42
CA PRO A 1128 6.53 -42.89 24.96
C PRO A 1128 6.10 -41.62 24.24
N GLY A 1129 6.69 -41.38 23.07
CA GLY A 1129 6.25 -40.38 22.12
C GLY A 1129 5.14 -40.85 21.19
N ALA A 1130 4.56 -39.91 20.46
CA ALA A 1130 3.72 -40.18 19.30
C ALA A 1130 3.94 -39.13 18.20
N THR A 1131 3.27 -39.33 17.06
CA THR A 1131 3.17 -38.36 15.96
C THR A 1131 1.82 -37.67 16.05
N THR A 1132 1.82 -36.36 16.31
CA THR A 1132 0.58 -35.57 16.29
C THR A 1132 0.26 -35.06 14.89
N THR A 1133 -1.01 -35.13 14.50
CA THR A 1133 -1.52 -34.59 13.23
C THR A 1133 -1.79 -33.09 13.29
N VAL A 1134 -1.85 -32.51 14.50
CA VAL A 1134 -2.19 -31.11 14.77
C VAL A 1134 -0.95 -30.36 15.31
N ALA A 1135 -0.83 -29.09 14.97
CA ALA A 1135 0.20 -28.19 15.49
C ALA A 1135 -0.14 -27.70 16.91
N ASN A 1136 0.85 -27.10 17.59
CA ASN A 1136 0.72 -26.42 18.88
C ASN A 1136 -0.02 -27.23 19.97
N THR A 1137 0.24 -28.53 20.06
CA THR A 1137 -0.38 -29.39 21.08
C THR A 1137 0.34 -29.28 22.42
N LEU A 1138 -0.42 -29.27 23.52
CA LEU A 1138 0.13 -29.40 24.86
C LEU A 1138 0.28 -30.90 25.16
N VAL A 1139 1.52 -31.38 25.07
CA VAL A 1139 1.86 -32.77 25.36
C VAL A 1139 2.03 -32.92 26.87
N VAL A 1140 1.04 -33.57 27.49
CA VAL A 1140 1.07 -33.98 28.89
C VAL A 1140 1.74 -35.33 28.97
N THR A 1141 2.75 -35.48 29.84
CA THR A 1141 3.47 -36.74 30.07
C THR A 1141 3.32 -37.17 31.52
N ALA A 1142 3.08 -38.45 31.75
CA ALA A 1142 2.79 -39.00 33.08
C ALA A 1142 3.47 -40.35 33.31
N ILE A 1143 3.84 -40.60 34.56
CA ILE A 1143 4.55 -41.80 35.01
C ILE A 1143 4.05 -42.23 36.40
N ALA A 1144 3.74 -43.51 36.54
CA ALA A 1144 3.48 -44.20 37.80
C ALA A 1144 4.64 -45.14 38.12
N THR A 1145 5.03 -45.23 39.38
CA THR A 1145 6.17 -46.04 39.85
C THR A 1145 5.83 -46.88 41.09
N SER A 1146 6.40 -48.08 41.19
CA SER A 1146 6.40 -48.86 42.43
C SER A 1146 7.35 -48.27 43.48
N LEU A 1147 7.29 -48.74 44.74
CA LEU A 1147 8.35 -48.54 45.73
C LEU A 1147 9.72 -49.10 45.24
N PRO A 1148 10.89 -48.69 45.82
CA PRO A 1148 11.14 -48.31 47.21
C PRO A 1148 11.48 -46.82 47.47
N ASP A 1149 10.92 -46.23 48.54
CA ASP A 1149 11.59 -45.46 49.62
C ASP A 1149 10.49 -44.85 50.52
N ALA A 1150 10.63 -44.99 51.84
CA ALA A 1150 9.68 -44.51 52.84
C ALA A 1150 9.90 -43.04 53.28
N SER A 1151 10.75 -42.26 52.62
CA SER A 1151 11.24 -40.97 53.15
C SER A 1151 11.26 -39.75 52.21
N SER A 1152 11.04 -39.88 50.89
CA SER A 1152 11.13 -38.73 49.95
C SER A 1152 9.76 -38.17 49.50
N THR A 1153 9.61 -36.85 49.56
CA THR A 1153 8.45 -36.09 49.04
C THR A 1153 8.61 -35.67 47.57
N ALA A 1154 9.76 -35.98 46.97
CA ALA A 1154 10.03 -35.87 45.54
C ALA A 1154 10.64 -37.20 45.06
N LYS A 1155 10.25 -37.64 43.86
CA LYS A 1155 10.65 -38.88 43.20
C LYS A 1155 11.21 -38.67 41.80
N PHE A 1156 10.95 -37.52 41.17
CA PHE A 1156 11.41 -37.19 39.82
C PHE A 1156 12.26 -35.91 39.86
N SER A 1157 13.33 -35.83 39.05
CA SER A 1157 14.33 -34.75 39.23
C SER A 1157 14.90 -34.14 37.95
N ALA A 1158 14.59 -34.70 36.79
CA ALA A 1158 14.92 -34.13 35.48
C ALA A 1158 13.95 -34.67 34.44
N TRP A 1159 13.41 -33.80 33.59
CA TRP A 1159 12.49 -34.13 32.50
C TRP A 1159 13.03 -33.50 31.22
N THR A 1160 13.33 -34.30 30.20
CA THR A 1160 13.91 -33.80 28.94
C THR A 1160 13.27 -34.40 27.70
N ASN A 1161 13.06 -33.56 26.68
CA ASN A 1161 12.61 -33.96 25.36
C ASN A 1161 13.05 -32.89 24.35
N ALA A 1162 13.80 -33.28 23.30
CA ALA A 1162 14.32 -32.36 22.29
C ALA A 1162 13.25 -31.86 21.29
N ASN A 1163 12.06 -32.45 21.27
CA ASN A 1163 10.97 -32.15 20.34
C ASN A 1163 9.83 -31.32 20.96
N LEU A 1164 9.97 -30.95 22.24
CA LEU A 1164 9.02 -30.16 23.03
C LEU A 1164 9.71 -28.92 23.60
N THR A 1165 9.06 -27.76 23.49
CA THR A 1165 9.50 -26.57 24.24
C THR A 1165 8.84 -26.52 25.61
N SER A 1166 9.45 -25.79 26.55
CA SER A 1166 8.87 -25.51 27.88
C SER A 1166 8.50 -26.77 28.68
N VAL A 1167 9.28 -27.85 28.58
CA VAL A 1167 9.09 -29.08 29.37
C VAL A 1167 9.15 -28.74 30.86
N THR A 1168 7.99 -28.77 31.51
CA THR A 1168 7.77 -28.27 32.87
C THR A 1168 7.08 -29.34 33.70
N GLU A 1169 7.68 -29.74 34.80
CA GLU A 1169 7.05 -30.60 35.81
C GLU A 1169 5.85 -29.87 36.46
N ARG A 1170 4.74 -30.59 36.63
CA ARG A 1170 3.49 -30.06 37.21
C ARG A 1170 3.13 -30.74 38.52
N THR A 1171 3.45 -32.04 38.65
CA THR A 1171 3.23 -32.81 39.87
C THR A 1171 4.34 -33.83 40.07
N ASP A 1172 4.96 -33.80 41.24
CA ASP A 1172 5.71 -34.93 41.80
C ASP A 1172 5.00 -35.30 43.12
N ASN A 1173 4.73 -36.59 43.31
CA ASN A 1173 4.03 -37.13 44.47
C ASN A 1173 4.46 -38.57 44.77
N SER A 1174 4.46 -38.91 46.06
CA SER A 1174 4.73 -40.25 46.58
C SER A 1174 3.70 -40.65 47.63
N VAL A 1175 3.58 -41.96 47.89
CA VAL A 1175 2.79 -42.50 49.00
C VAL A 1175 3.49 -43.71 49.63
N THR A 1176 3.42 -43.80 50.96
CA THR A 1176 4.02 -44.87 51.78
C THR A 1176 3.00 -45.79 52.45
N ALA A 1177 1.71 -45.58 52.18
CA ALA A 1177 0.64 -46.49 52.57
C ALA A 1177 0.60 -47.71 51.64
N GLY A 1178 0.34 -48.90 52.20
CA GLY A 1178 0.38 -50.16 51.45
C GLY A 1178 1.80 -50.53 50.99
N ASN A 1179 1.92 -51.16 49.81
CA ASN A 1179 3.19 -51.29 49.09
C ASN A 1179 3.70 -49.94 48.58
N GLY A 1180 2.85 -48.91 48.49
CA GLY A 1180 3.12 -47.55 48.04
C GLY A 1180 3.68 -47.40 46.62
N GLY A 1181 3.94 -46.15 46.24
CA GLY A 1181 4.31 -45.78 44.87
C GLY A 1181 4.59 -44.29 44.69
N GLY A 1182 4.72 -43.88 43.43
CA GLY A 1182 4.96 -42.48 43.03
C GLY A 1182 4.29 -42.11 41.71
N LEU A 1183 3.85 -40.85 41.60
CA LEU A 1183 3.09 -40.30 40.48
C LEU A 1183 3.70 -38.97 40.01
N GLY A 1184 4.29 -38.97 38.81
CA GLY A 1184 4.88 -37.81 38.17
C GLY A 1184 4.06 -37.36 36.96
N VAL A 1185 3.89 -36.04 36.78
CA VAL A 1185 3.26 -35.45 35.58
C VAL A 1185 4.00 -34.18 35.18
N ALA A 1186 4.33 -34.06 33.89
CA ALA A 1186 4.90 -32.87 33.26
C ALA A 1186 4.13 -32.47 32.00
N THR A 1187 4.44 -31.29 31.46
CA THR A 1187 3.89 -30.78 30.20
C THR A 1187 4.97 -30.15 29.34
N GLY A 1188 4.96 -30.38 28.04
CA GLY A 1188 5.72 -29.61 27.05
C GLY A 1188 4.85 -29.21 25.86
N ILE A 1189 5.29 -28.26 25.05
CA ILE A 1189 4.55 -27.75 23.89
C ILE A 1189 5.18 -28.31 22.61
N ARG A 1190 4.35 -28.93 21.75
CA ARG A 1190 4.75 -29.38 20.41
C ARG A 1190 4.23 -28.37 19.38
N ALA A 1191 5.05 -27.39 19.02
CA ALA A 1191 4.64 -26.26 18.16
C ALA A 1191 4.24 -26.68 16.74
N ALA A 1192 5.01 -27.56 16.08
CA ALA A 1192 4.71 -28.06 14.74
C ALA A 1192 4.08 -29.46 14.77
N THR A 1193 3.39 -29.86 13.70
CA THR A 1193 2.92 -31.24 13.51
C THR A 1193 4.08 -32.26 13.55
N GLY A 1194 3.76 -33.55 13.60
CA GLY A 1194 4.75 -34.64 13.54
C GLY A 1194 5.14 -35.22 14.91
N ALA A 1195 6.29 -35.90 14.95
CA ALA A 1195 6.72 -36.66 16.11
C ALA A 1195 7.19 -35.76 17.27
N TYR A 1196 6.63 -35.96 18.46
CA TYR A 1196 7.12 -35.32 19.69
C TYR A 1196 8.10 -36.18 20.50
N GLY A 1197 8.41 -37.40 20.06
CA GLY A 1197 9.46 -38.25 20.65
C GLY A 1197 9.22 -38.69 22.10
N ASN A 1198 10.04 -39.61 22.60
CA ASN A 1198 9.98 -40.02 23.99
C ASN A 1198 10.48 -38.90 24.91
N THR A 1199 9.85 -38.77 26.08
CA THR A 1199 10.31 -37.87 27.13
C THR A 1199 11.09 -38.67 28.16
N ALA A 1200 12.37 -38.34 28.34
CA ALA A 1200 13.20 -38.95 29.36
C ALA A 1200 12.91 -38.32 30.72
N VAL A 1201 12.82 -39.15 31.76
CA VAL A 1201 12.68 -38.72 33.16
C VAL A 1201 13.69 -39.44 34.06
N THR A 1202 14.28 -38.71 35.01
CA THR A 1202 15.18 -39.28 36.04
C THR A 1202 14.42 -39.49 37.35
N LEU A 1203 14.55 -40.68 37.94
CA LEU A 1203 13.93 -41.10 39.19
C LEU A 1203 14.96 -41.12 40.33
N VAL A 1204 14.54 -40.75 41.54
CA VAL A 1204 15.39 -40.79 42.76
C VAL A 1204 15.70 -42.22 43.21
N ASN A 1205 14.80 -43.17 42.96
CA ASN A 1205 14.93 -44.58 43.34
C ASN A 1205 14.64 -45.49 42.14
N ALA A 1206 15.19 -46.71 42.14
CA ALA A 1206 14.91 -47.70 41.10
C ALA A 1206 13.52 -48.32 41.27
N ALA A 1207 12.67 -48.26 40.24
CA ALA A 1207 11.28 -48.71 40.31
C ALA A 1207 10.78 -49.34 39.00
N TYR A 1208 9.73 -50.15 39.09
CA TYR A 1208 8.94 -50.60 37.92
C TYR A 1208 7.98 -49.47 37.52
N LYS A 1209 7.73 -49.24 36.22
CA LYS A 1209 7.00 -48.05 35.76
C LYS A 1209 5.87 -48.32 34.75
N GLY A 1210 4.77 -47.59 34.89
CA GLY A 1210 3.71 -47.43 33.88
C GLY A 1210 3.67 -45.99 33.38
N MET A 1211 3.70 -45.76 32.06
CA MET A 1211 3.98 -44.46 31.46
C MET A 1211 3.01 -44.10 30.34
N MET A 1212 2.67 -42.81 30.20
CA MET A 1212 1.71 -42.30 29.22
C MET A 1212 2.06 -40.90 28.72
N SER A 1213 1.73 -40.61 27.46
CA SER A 1213 1.67 -39.25 26.92
C SER A 1213 0.33 -38.97 26.24
N ILE A 1214 -0.11 -37.71 26.30
CA ILE A 1214 -1.39 -37.22 25.77
C ILE A 1214 -1.12 -35.88 25.08
N ALA A 1215 -1.26 -35.82 23.76
CA ALA A 1215 -1.17 -34.58 22.99
C ALA A 1215 -2.54 -33.89 22.97
N ILE A 1216 -2.78 -33.00 23.94
CA ILE A 1216 -4.00 -32.17 23.99
C ILE A 1216 -3.97 -31.21 22.81
N LYS A 1217 -5.01 -31.24 21.97
CA LYS A 1217 -5.11 -30.39 20.78
C LYS A 1217 -5.81 -29.08 21.08
N PRO A 1218 -5.38 -27.97 20.43
CA PRO A 1218 -6.14 -26.71 20.42
C PRO A 1218 -7.55 -26.97 19.91
#